data_AF-A0A0C2XAT0-F1
#
_entry.id   AF-A0A0C2XAT0-F1
#
_cell.length_a   1.000
_cell.length_b   1.000
_cell.length_c   1.000
_cell.angle_alpha   90.00
_cell.angle_beta   90.00
_cell.angle_gamma   90.00
#
_symmetry.space_group_name_H-M   'P 1'
#
loop_
_entity.id
_entity.type
_entity.pdbx_description
1 polymer ?
#
loop_
_entity_poly.entity_id
_entity_poly.type
_entity_poly.pdbx_seq_one_letter_code
_entity_poly.pdbx_strand_id
1 'polypeptide(L)'
;MSTVNKLDEVVLHSNFNSSPIPRHTSYLINTALDFIANYDKLKSKLNADAKVALILDGVWFVLLRYATLKNIARSYTSTVDKSSCISFEKISDSINILNESSCPLQVSALQRPLTTHYEDYTPVPATISLTLPRELMERVLLLLDIEHILTCRLVNREFNKSIQSSMLLQYFLACRAAGVIDNPRSSLSYAERLEALGKREDAWRNLNPVFEMTIEVNHPPSSISTYGLTGGAYFLKDSNQGDLHYCRLPSSSQDSPRWIRIPGHGPGEGRPGNFVSFAIAVYEHDLIINVISSDIGNETGMQRHSLDLVLLKFSTGEYHPLARQHRIHIQRSSSARPWVIPRIVGDNLALVVHSQNGTCPDKLFIFDWKTGHKRLQHETTEDAYSDLVFVSPELLLVPNIMLSHFEIWHLPPSYPNSELPSQILSLQIPAVSPEYSIFNLGCHGESNPFLHSIPYFPPRPFFTSPENSIITINLIISSISPSVRRRRASYTLIMHRRALLDAIQKWTSPPLLEQIVLPTLLMNEVTVHKISDPDDGSVRLDAQSKLVSTMPHLRSSTRTRGSPTFSSQTSSTSPTSHMSVDSGFSSGSSTTLSMPQYSFPQVQWADWGPPISRWFQVDETQARWIMNSTGQRYAFSVPNDRNKLMVSVADFNPYNVRKNAEMMARLGRESKDDGSNGNNDDEGKEKGDEEEELEMLDHGGMFSEEVCMGLKCVVYPAPGDYDFDGVLMDEERLLGLKCNHRGRVESVKVLYFG
;
A
#
# COMPACT_ATOMS: atom_id res chain seq x y z
N MET A 1 -27.75 1.85 32.74
CA MET A 1 -28.53 2.33 33.92
C MET A 1 -28.94 3.78 33.66
N SER A 2 -30.20 4.17 33.87
CA SER A 2 -30.65 5.56 33.70
C SER A 2 -30.87 6.23 35.05
N THR A 3 -30.37 7.44 35.22
CA THR A 3 -30.64 8.28 36.40
C THR A 3 -31.36 9.55 35.95
N VAL A 4 -32.57 9.79 36.46
CA VAL A 4 -33.33 11.01 36.20
C VAL A 4 -32.91 12.04 37.25
N ASN A 5 -32.16 13.06 36.84
CA ASN A 5 -31.77 14.16 37.72
C ASN A 5 -32.49 15.42 37.26
N LYS A 6 -33.51 15.83 38.04
CA LYS A 6 -34.44 16.94 37.77
C LYS A 6 -35.32 16.71 36.53
N LEU A 7 -36.47 17.40 36.51
CA LEU A 7 -37.58 17.17 35.56
C LEU A 7 -37.25 17.37 34.08
N ASP A 8 -36.04 17.84 33.72
CA ASP A 8 -35.68 18.26 32.36
C ASP A 8 -34.41 17.58 31.77
N GLU A 9 -33.74 16.67 32.49
CA GLU A 9 -32.54 15.98 32.00
C GLU A 9 -32.59 14.46 32.22
N VAL A 10 -32.35 13.71 31.15
CA VAL A 10 -32.23 12.24 31.18
C VAL A 10 -30.83 11.83 30.78
N VAL A 11 -30.14 11.14 31.69
CA VAL A 11 -28.78 10.64 31.48
C VAL A 11 -28.83 9.13 31.28
N LEU A 12 -28.33 8.66 30.13
CA LEU A 12 -28.22 7.26 29.80
C LEU A 12 -26.78 6.79 29.99
N HIS A 13 -26.57 5.89 30.96
CA HIS A 13 -25.28 5.23 31.18
C HIS A 13 -25.25 3.89 30.45
N SER A 14 -24.38 3.76 29.46
CA SER A 14 -24.05 2.47 28.86
C SER A 14 -22.87 1.84 29.62
N ASN A 15 -23.10 0.70 30.28
CA ASN A 15 -22.07 -0.01 31.03
C ASN A 15 -21.68 -1.26 30.22
N PHE A 16 -20.55 -1.21 29.51
CA PHE A 16 -20.07 -2.32 28.67
C PHE A 16 -18.84 -2.97 29.30
N ASN A 17 -19.04 -3.88 30.23
CA ASN A 17 -17.96 -4.58 30.93
C ASN A 17 -17.53 -5.92 30.30
N SER A 18 -17.82 -6.17 29.03
CA SER A 18 -17.33 -7.38 28.37
C SER A 18 -17.29 -7.23 26.84
N SER A 19 -16.08 -7.00 26.28
CA SER A 19 -15.61 -7.31 24.90
C SER A 19 -14.76 -6.16 24.29
N PRO A 20 -13.63 -6.45 23.60
CA PRO A 20 -12.78 -5.45 22.95
C PRO A 20 -13.14 -5.31 21.47
N ILE A 21 -14.08 -4.42 21.14
CA ILE A 21 -14.40 -4.03 19.75
C ILE A 21 -14.25 -2.49 19.66
N PRO A 22 -13.77 -1.91 18.53
CA PRO A 22 -13.63 -0.46 18.39
C PRO A 22 -14.99 0.23 18.55
N ARG A 23 -15.04 1.20 19.48
CA ARG A 23 -16.24 1.93 19.90
C ARG A 23 -16.65 2.95 18.82
N HIS A 24 -17.58 2.56 17.95
CA HIS A 24 -18.12 3.43 16.89
C HIS A 24 -19.35 4.21 17.39
N THR A 25 -19.48 5.49 17.01
CA THR A 25 -20.56 6.41 17.41
C THR A 25 -21.96 5.89 17.06
N SER A 26 -22.05 5.04 16.03
CA SER A 26 -23.30 4.38 15.61
C SER A 26 -23.89 3.48 16.71
N TYR A 27 -23.06 2.83 17.54
CA TYR A 27 -23.54 1.93 18.59
C TYR A 27 -24.22 2.69 19.74
N LEU A 28 -23.72 3.88 20.07
CA LEU A 28 -24.30 4.80 21.06
C LEU A 28 -25.64 5.37 20.60
N ILE A 29 -25.72 5.77 19.32
CA ILE A 29 -26.96 6.24 18.70
C ILE A 29 -28.00 5.11 18.67
N ASN A 30 -27.60 3.89 18.29
CA ASN A 30 -28.48 2.73 18.29
C ASN A 30 -29.01 2.39 19.69
N THR A 31 -28.17 2.49 20.73
CA THR A 31 -28.60 2.30 22.13
C THR A 31 -29.58 3.39 22.58
N ALA A 32 -29.40 4.63 22.13
CA ALA A 32 -30.32 5.74 22.42
C ALA A 32 -31.67 5.58 21.70
N LEU A 33 -31.65 5.09 20.46
CA LEU A 33 -32.84 4.80 19.66
C LEU A 33 -33.62 3.60 20.23
N ASP A 34 -32.92 2.54 20.65
CA ASP A 34 -33.53 1.37 21.30
C ASP A 34 -34.12 1.70 22.68
N PHE A 35 -33.45 2.56 23.45
CA PHE A 35 -34.02 3.09 24.69
C PHE A 35 -35.35 3.81 24.40
N ILE A 36 -35.40 4.74 23.43
CA ILE A 36 -36.63 5.48 23.12
C ILE A 36 -37.74 4.57 22.57
N ALA A 37 -37.40 3.60 21.72
CA ALA A 37 -38.36 2.64 21.17
C ALA A 37 -39.02 1.78 22.27
N ASN A 38 -38.27 1.41 23.30
CA ASN A 38 -38.78 0.63 24.43
C ASN A 38 -39.40 1.49 25.56
N TYR A 39 -38.99 2.75 25.71
CA TYR A 39 -39.48 3.66 26.75
C TYR A 39 -40.84 4.31 26.42
N ASP A 40 -41.35 4.14 25.20
CA ASP A 40 -42.66 4.67 24.78
C ASP A 40 -43.85 4.03 25.55
N LYS A 41 -43.59 2.98 26.34
CA LYS A 41 -44.54 2.38 27.30
C LYS A 41 -44.68 3.14 28.63
N LEU A 42 -43.86 4.16 28.93
CA LEU A 42 -43.90 4.96 30.17
C LEU A 42 -44.19 6.46 29.87
N LYS A 43 -45.37 6.71 29.32
CA LYS A 43 -45.68 7.88 28.49
C LYS A 43 -46.25 9.12 29.21
N SER A 44 -45.69 9.61 30.33
CA SER A 44 -46.28 10.81 30.96
C SER A 44 -45.37 11.82 31.65
N LYS A 45 -44.04 11.78 31.49
CA LYS A 45 -43.14 12.62 32.31
C LYS A 45 -41.97 13.34 31.61
N LEU A 46 -41.84 13.33 30.28
CA LEU A 46 -40.77 14.08 29.59
C LEU A 46 -41.31 15.21 28.70
N ASN A 47 -40.74 16.41 28.88
CA ASN A 47 -41.03 17.60 28.08
C ASN A 47 -40.30 17.55 26.72
N ALA A 48 -40.85 18.18 25.68
CA ALA A 48 -40.28 18.17 24.32
C ALA A 48 -38.89 18.83 24.24
N ASP A 49 -38.60 19.74 25.17
CA ASP A 49 -37.32 20.43 25.31
C ASP A 49 -36.30 19.72 26.20
N ALA A 50 -36.61 18.54 26.73
CA ALA A 50 -35.70 17.78 27.57
C ALA A 50 -34.40 17.45 26.82
N LYS A 51 -33.26 17.65 27.49
CA LYS A 51 -31.93 17.37 26.94
C LYS A 51 -31.53 15.94 27.32
N VAL A 52 -31.16 15.15 26.33
CA VAL A 52 -30.67 13.78 26.50
C VAL A 52 -29.16 13.81 26.37
N ALA A 53 -28.48 13.37 27.44
CA ALA A 53 -27.03 13.25 27.47
C ALA A 53 -26.63 11.78 27.34
N LEU A 54 -25.77 11.48 26.34
CA LEU A 54 -25.16 10.17 26.16
C LEU A 54 -23.76 10.17 26.77
N ILE A 55 -23.52 9.30 27.75
CA ILE A 55 -22.26 9.20 28.48
C ILE A 55 -21.66 7.80 28.25
N LEU A 56 -20.39 7.76 27.84
CA LEU A 56 -19.58 6.55 27.73
C LEU A 56 -18.35 6.70 28.62
N ASP A 57 -18.17 5.79 29.59
CA ASP A 57 -17.04 5.79 30.55
C ASP A 57 -16.75 7.16 31.20
N GLY A 58 -17.80 7.91 31.54
CA GLY A 58 -17.67 9.22 32.18
C GLY A 58 -17.36 10.40 31.24
N VAL A 59 -17.27 10.17 29.92
CA VAL A 59 -17.05 11.21 28.90
C VAL A 59 -18.36 11.58 28.19
N TRP A 60 -18.62 12.88 28.05
CA TRP A 60 -19.81 13.43 27.39
C TRP A 60 -19.67 13.31 25.87
N PHE A 61 -20.57 12.56 25.24
CA PHE A 61 -20.48 12.30 23.79
C PHE A 61 -21.36 13.24 22.97
N VAL A 62 -22.65 13.36 23.32
CA VAL A 62 -23.61 14.18 22.56
C VAL A 62 -24.73 14.68 23.49
N LEU A 63 -25.13 15.95 23.32
CA LEU A 63 -26.33 16.55 23.93
C LEU A 63 -27.38 16.77 22.84
N LEU A 64 -28.47 15.99 22.85
CA LEU A 64 -29.54 16.12 21.86
C LEU A 64 -30.85 16.55 22.54
N ARG A 65 -31.68 17.34 21.83
CA ARG A 65 -33.06 17.58 22.27
C ARG A 65 -33.90 16.32 22.04
N TYR A 66 -34.75 15.97 23.00
CA TYR A 66 -35.63 14.80 22.92
C TYR A 66 -36.51 14.79 21.66
N ALA A 67 -37.04 15.95 21.25
CA ALA A 67 -37.81 16.10 20.01
C ALA A 67 -37.01 15.71 18.74
N THR A 68 -35.72 16.06 18.67
CA THR A 68 -34.83 15.71 17.55
C THR A 68 -34.59 14.21 17.49
N LEU A 69 -34.31 13.60 18.64
CA LEU A 69 -34.11 12.15 18.77
C LEU A 69 -35.38 11.36 18.42
N LYS A 70 -36.56 11.87 18.77
CA LYS A 70 -37.86 11.28 18.42
C LYS A 70 -38.16 11.35 16.92
N ASN A 71 -37.78 12.43 16.26
CA ASN A 71 -37.93 12.56 14.81
C ASN A 71 -36.96 11.65 14.05
N ILE A 72 -35.73 11.49 14.57
CA ILE A 72 -34.77 10.51 14.04
C ILE A 72 -35.31 9.09 14.25
N ALA A 73 -35.85 8.74 15.42
CA ALA A 73 -36.41 7.41 15.64
C ALA A 73 -37.59 7.06 14.71
N ARG A 74 -38.32 8.07 14.22
CA ARG A 74 -39.45 7.88 13.29
C ARG A 74 -39.03 7.61 11.84
N SER A 75 -37.78 7.88 11.47
CA SER A 75 -37.25 7.66 10.12
C SER A 75 -36.55 6.31 9.95
N TYR A 76 -36.62 5.43 10.96
CA TYR A 76 -36.06 4.08 10.93
C TYR A 76 -37.10 3.03 11.28
N THR A 77 -37.06 1.88 10.61
CA THR A 77 -37.81 0.66 10.95
C THR A 77 -36.89 -0.31 11.70
N SER A 78 -37.39 -0.92 12.78
CA SER A 78 -36.64 -1.95 13.53
C SER A 78 -37.05 -3.35 13.11
N THR A 79 -36.06 -4.21 12.88
CA THR A 79 -36.25 -5.66 12.74
C THR A 79 -35.46 -6.39 13.83
N VAL A 80 -36.10 -7.35 14.49
CA VAL A 80 -35.49 -8.18 15.54
C VAL A 80 -35.22 -9.55 14.94
N ASP A 81 -33.96 -9.94 14.81
CA ASP A 81 -33.60 -11.30 14.39
C ASP A 81 -33.65 -12.27 15.59
N LYS A 82 -33.74 -13.58 15.31
CA LYS A 82 -33.77 -14.70 16.26
C LYS A 82 -32.59 -14.73 17.25
N SER A 83 -31.54 -13.96 16.98
CA SER A 83 -30.38 -13.73 17.86
C SER A 83 -30.57 -12.58 18.87
N SER A 84 -31.76 -11.97 18.97
CA SER A 84 -32.05 -10.78 19.82
C SER A 84 -31.25 -9.53 19.43
N CYS A 85 -30.74 -9.48 18.21
CA CYS A 85 -30.08 -8.30 17.65
C CYS A 85 -31.12 -7.42 16.95
N ILE A 86 -31.18 -6.13 17.32
CA ILE A 86 -32.07 -5.14 16.73
C ILE A 86 -31.31 -4.41 15.62
N SER A 87 -31.73 -4.59 14.37
CA SER A 87 -31.23 -3.81 13.22
C SER A 87 -32.22 -2.69 12.88
N PHE A 88 -31.70 -1.50 12.61
CA PHE A 88 -32.48 -0.34 12.17
C PHE A 88 -32.20 -0.06 10.69
N GLU A 89 -33.21 -0.23 9.85
CA GLU A 89 -33.16 0.17 8.43
C GLU A 89 -33.76 1.56 8.26
N LYS A 90 -33.07 2.42 7.51
CA LYS A 90 -33.54 3.76 7.16
C LYS A 90 -34.63 3.63 6.11
N ILE A 91 -35.81 4.22 6.35
CA ILE A 91 -36.87 4.25 5.34
C ILE A 91 -36.37 5.11 4.17
N SER A 92 -36.27 4.53 2.97
CA SER A 92 -35.66 5.15 1.80
C SER A 92 -36.40 6.42 1.30
N ASP A 93 -35.57 7.36 0.82
CA ASP A 93 -35.84 8.57 0.05
C ASP A 93 -37.08 9.42 0.35
N SER A 94 -36.85 10.46 1.16
CA SER A 94 -37.45 11.78 0.93
C SER A 94 -36.38 12.85 1.15
N ILE A 95 -35.58 13.10 0.12
CA ILE A 95 -34.97 14.41 -0.12
C ILE A 95 -36.14 15.37 -0.34
N ASN A 96 -36.58 16.08 0.71
CA ASN A 96 -37.35 17.34 0.69
C ASN A 96 -38.04 17.61 2.05
N ILE A 97 -37.28 17.69 3.14
CA ILE A 97 -37.76 18.35 4.37
C ILE A 97 -36.68 19.29 4.87
N LEU A 98 -36.44 20.35 4.10
CA LEU A 98 -35.86 21.63 4.58
C LEU A 98 -36.16 22.81 3.64
N ASN A 99 -37.15 22.69 2.74
CA ASN A 99 -37.58 23.78 1.86
C ASN A 99 -39.09 23.98 1.96
N GLU A 100 -39.56 24.55 3.08
CA GLU A 100 -40.88 25.20 3.14
C GLU A 100 -40.82 26.35 4.17
N SER A 101 -40.27 27.48 3.75
CA SER A 101 -40.74 28.81 4.18
C SER A 101 -40.28 29.86 3.17
N SER A 102 -40.67 29.69 1.90
CA SER A 102 -40.48 30.70 0.85
C SER A 102 -41.53 30.50 -0.23
N CYS A 103 -42.72 31.06 -0.03
CA CYS A 103 -43.61 31.37 -1.15
C CYS A 103 -44.19 32.78 -0.98
N PRO A 104 -44.29 33.56 -2.07
CA PRO A 104 -44.50 35.00 -2.03
C PRO A 104 -45.99 35.32 -1.98
N LEU A 105 -46.42 36.12 -1.00
CA LEU A 105 -47.77 36.67 -1.02
C LEU A 105 -47.84 37.82 -2.03
N GLN A 106 -48.78 37.65 -2.96
CA GLN A 106 -49.15 38.57 -4.03
C GLN A 106 -49.38 40.00 -3.53
N VAL A 107 -48.82 40.94 -4.27
CA VAL A 107 -49.20 42.36 -4.24
C VAL A 107 -50.60 42.49 -4.83
N SER A 108 -51.55 42.99 -4.04
CA SER A 108 -52.78 43.60 -4.56
C SER A 108 -53.16 44.78 -3.68
N ALA A 109 -53.30 45.92 -4.36
CA ALA A 109 -53.47 47.25 -3.80
C ALA A 109 -54.84 47.43 -3.12
N LEU A 110 -54.85 48.11 -1.98
CA LEU A 110 -55.95 48.96 -1.54
C LEU A 110 -55.40 50.08 -0.63
N GLN A 111 -55.61 51.32 -1.07
CA GLN A 111 -55.25 52.55 -0.39
C GLN A 111 -56.07 52.75 0.90
N ARG A 112 -55.42 53.04 2.04
CA ARG A 112 -55.59 54.30 2.81
C ARG A 112 -54.69 54.31 4.06
N PRO A 113 -54.25 55.51 4.51
CA PRO A 113 -53.26 55.66 5.56
C PRO A 113 -53.92 55.81 6.93
N LEU A 114 -53.24 55.37 8.00
CA LEU A 114 -53.32 56.00 9.33
C LEU A 114 -52.09 55.63 10.17
N THR A 115 -51.58 56.68 10.80
CA THR A 115 -50.36 56.93 11.57
C THR A 115 -50.07 56.07 12.81
N THR A 116 -48.76 56.03 13.13
CA THR A 116 -48.09 56.03 14.46
C THR A 116 -48.09 54.76 15.33
N HIS A 117 -46.91 54.15 15.51
CA HIS A 117 -46.04 54.39 16.68
C HIS A 117 -44.65 53.77 16.45
N TYR A 118 -43.61 54.58 16.72
CA TYR A 118 -42.20 54.18 16.74
C TYR A 118 -41.94 53.29 17.97
N GLU A 119 -41.44 52.08 17.77
CA GLU A 119 -40.56 51.43 18.74
C GLU A 119 -39.26 51.01 18.04
N ASP A 120 -38.15 51.40 18.67
CA ASP A 120 -36.77 51.08 18.31
C ASP A 120 -36.57 49.56 18.22
N TYR A 121 -36.63 49.00 17.02
CA TYR A 121 -36.00 47.72 16.72
C TYR A 121 -34.58 47.98 16.22
N THR A 122 -33.64 48.02 17.15
CA THR A 122 -32.25 47.73 16.81
C THR A 122 -32.18 46.28 16.34
N PRO A 123 -31.67 45.99 15.12
CA PRO A 123 -31.48 44.62 14.70
C PRO A 123 -30.32 44.07 15.52
N VAL A 124 -30.62 43.26 16.55
CA VAL A 124 -29.62 42.39 17.16
C VAL A 124 -29.15 41.47 16.04
N PRO A 125 -27.87 41.53 15.61
CA PRO A 125 -27.39 40.56 14.65
C PRO A 125 -27.54 39.20 15.31
N ALA A 126 -28.25 38.28 14.67
CA ALA A 126 -28.29 36.89 15.07
C ALA A 126 -26.89 36.30 14.89
N THR A 127 -25.99 36.61 15.81
CA THR A 127 -24.80 35.83 16.05
C THR A 127 -25.30 34.48 16.51
N ILE A 128 -25.21 33.50 15.60
CA ILE A 128 -25.23 32.09 15.99
C ILE A 128 -24.04 31.95 16.93
N SER A 129 -24.29 32.14 18.23
CA SER A 129 -23.29 31.94 19.26
C SER A 129 -23.01 30.45 19.23
N LEU A 130 -21.88 30.09 18.63
CA LEU A 130 -21.25 28.78 18.79
C LEU A 130 -20.99 28.64 20.29
N THR A 131 -21.98 28.07 20.97
CA THR A 131 -22.02 27.85 22.42
C THR A 131 -21.06 26.75 22.85
N LEU A 132 -20.32 26.18 21.90
CA LEU A 132 -19.29 25.18 22.12
C LEU A 132 -17.96 25.89 22.44
N PRO A 133 -17.24 25.49 23.50
CA PRO A 133 -15.85 25.88 23.71
C PRO A 133 -15.00 25.66 22.46
N ARG A 134 -14.04 26.57 22.23
CA ARG A 134 -13.19 26.57 21.04
C ARG A 134 -12.46 25.24 20.86
N GLU A 135 -11.98 24.66 21.95
CA GLU A 135 -11.25 23.40 21.98
C GLU A 135 -12.11 22.24 21.47
N LEU A 136 -13.40 22.23 21.81
CA LEU A 136 -14.33 21.20 21.32
C LEU A 136 -14.65 21.40 19.85
N MET A 137 -14.79 22.65 19.39
CA MET A 137 -15.01 22.94 17.99
C MET A 137 -13.81 22.50 17.14
N GLU A 138 -12.58 22.75 17.60
CA GLU A 138 -11.38 22.27 16.93
C GLU A 138 -11.35 20.74 16.85
N ARG A 139 -11.71 20.04 17.95
CA ARG A 139 -11.81 18.57 17.95
C ARG A 139 -12.86 18.04 16.97
N VAL A 140 -14.01 18.70 16.86
CA VAL A 140 -15.06 18.32 15.89
C VAL A 140 -14.57 18.53 14.46
N LEU A 141 -13.93 19.67 14.19
CA LEU A 141 -13.38 19.98 12.86
C LEU A 141 -12.29 18.99 12.43
N LEU A 142 -11.47 18.47 13.37
CA LEU A 142 -10.46 17.45 13.09
C LEU A 142 -11.03 16.08 12.68
N LEU A 143 -12.33 15.84 12.91
CA LEU A 143 -13.00 14.62 12.46
C LEU A 143 -13.49 14.71 11.00
N LEU A 144 -13.40 15.90 10.40
CA LEU A 144 -13.85 16.15 9.04
C LEU A 144 -12.69 16.00 8.05
N ASP A 145 -13.03 15.61 6.82
CA ASP A 145 -12.09 15.66 5.71
C ASP A 145 -11.76 17.12 5.32
N ILE A 146 -10.64 17.29 4.60
CA ILE A 146 -10.12 18.60 4.20
C ILE A 146 -11.20 19.43 3.49
N GLU A 147 -11.91 18.83 2.53
CA GLU A 147 -12.94 19.51 1.73
C GLU A 147 -14.05 20.06 2.61
N HIS A 148 -14.47 19.29 3.61
CA HIS A 148 -15.49 19.71 4.57
C HIS A 148 -14.96 20.82 5.49
N ILE A 149 -13.71 20.74 5.97
CA ILE A 149 -13.09 21.82 6.76
C ILE A 149 -12.99 23.11 5.94
N LEU A 150 -12.55 23.02 4.69
CA LEU A 150 -12.47 24.17 3.79
C LEU A 150 -13.86 24.75 3.51
N THR A 151 -14.88 23.90 3.34
CA THR A 151 -16.27 24.32 3.20
C THR A 151 -16.75 25.05 4.46
N CYS A 152 -16.42 24.57 5.66
CA CYS A 152 -16.77 25.26 6.92
C CYS A 152 -16.21 26.69 6.98
N ARG A 153 -15.07 26.99 6.34
CA ARG A 153 -14.54 28.36 6.23
C ARG A 153 -15.46 29.27 5.41
N LEU A 154 -16.20 28.72 4.46
CA LEU A 154 -17.13 29.47 3.60
C LEU A 154 -18.49 29.68 4.28
N VAL A 155 -18.85 28.86 5.26
CA VAL A 155 -20.15 28.91 5.94
C VAL A 155 -20.29 30.17 6.82
N ASN A 156 -19.26 30.54 7.60
CA ASN A 156 -19.33 31.70 8.48
C ASN A 156 -17.94 32.30 8.81
N ARG A 157 -17.88 33.61 9.06
CA ARG A 157 -16.68 34.35 9.48
C ARG A 157 -16.06 33.82 10.78
N GLU A 158 -16.86 33.41 11.76
CA GLU A 158 -16.37 32.84 13.03
C GLU A 158 -15.70 31.49 12.78
N PHE A 159 -16.31 30.58 12.01
CA PHE A 159 -15.67 29.32 11.63
C PHE A 159 -14.36 29.56 10.87
N ASN A 160 -14.36 30.47 9.89
CA ASN A 160 -13.15 30.82 9.17
C ASN A 160 -12.06 31.34 10.12
N LYS A 161 -12.40 32.26 11.04
CA LYS A 161 -11.47 32.81 12.02
C LYS A 161 -10.93 31.74 12.96
N SER A 162 -11.77 30.83 13.46
CA SER A 162 -11.33 29.74 14.34
C SER A 162 -10.42 28.75 13.64
N ILE A 163 -10.75 28.37 12.40
CA ILE A 163 -9.90 27.49 11.59
C ILE A 163 -8.55 28.15 11.31
N GLN A 164 -8.54 29.43 10.89
CA GLN A 164 -7.31 30.17 10.59
C GLN A 164 -6.43 30.41 11.82
N SER A 165 -7.03 30.65 12.98
CA SER A 165 -6.29 30.97 14.21
C SER A 165 -5.85 29.74 15.02
N SER A 166 -6.32 28.54 14.68
CA SER A 166 -5.91 27.30 15.36
C SER A 166 -4.67 26.71 14.69
N MET A 167 -3.53 26.75 15.39
CA MET A 167 -2.30 26.11 14.90
C MET A 167 -2.47 24.60 14.72
N LEU A 168 -3.30 23.96 15.53
CA LEU A 168 -3.63 22.54 15.40
C LEU A 168 -4.34 22.25 14.08
N LEU A 169 -5.37 23.02 13.73
CA LEU A 169 -6.10 22.85 12.46
C LEU A 169 -5.23 23.23 11.25
N GLN A 170 -4.45 24.31 11.34
CA GLN A 170 -3.52 24.70 10.27
C GLN A 170 -2.47 23.61 10.03
N TYR A 171 -1.89 23.06 11.09
CA TYR A 171 -0.94 21.97 10.99
C TYR A 171 -1.59 20.69 10.43
N PHE A 172 -2.79 20.33 10.89
CA PHE A 172 -3.53 19.19 10.34
C PHE A 172 -3.77 19.32 8.83
N LEU A 173 -4.23 20.49 8.37
CA LEU A 173 -4.42 20.77 6.95
C LEU A 173 -3.09 20.69 6.17
N ALA A 174 -2.00 21.20 6.74
CA ALA A 174 -0.67 21.13 6.13
C ALA A 174 -0.16 19.68 6.03
N CYS A 175 -0.34 18.85 7.08
CA CYS A 175 0.03 17.44 7.04
C CYS A 175 -0.72 16.70 5.93
N ARG A 176 -2.03 16.94 5.81
CA ARG A 176 -2.84 16.34 4.76
C ARG A 176 -2.41 16.79 3.37
N ALA A 177 -2.14 18.09 3.19
CA ALA A 177 -1.65 18.63 1.93
C ALA A 177 -0.27 18.07 1.54
N ALA A 178 0.61 17.79 2.50
CA ALA A 178 1.94 17.22 2.28
C ALA A 178 1.95 15.67 2.22
N GLY A 179 0.82 15.00 2.49
CA GLY A 179 0.75 13.54 2.50
C GLY A 179 1.48 12.88 3.67
N VAL A 180 1.60 13.58 4.81
CA VAL A 180 2.28 13.10 6.02
C VAL A 180 1.31 12.83 7.17
N ILE A 181 1.72 11.99 8.12
CA ILE A 181 1.02 11.66 9.36
C ILE A 181 1.74 12.35 10.52
N ASP A 182 0.99 13.00 11.41
CA ASP A 182 1.55 13.61 12.63
C ASP A 182 2.18 12.55 13.54
N ASN A 183 3.26 12.93 14.23
CA ASN A 183 3.78 12.18 15.37
C ASN A 183 3.27 12.79 16.69
N PRO A 184 2.27 12.19 17.35
CA PRO A 184 1.77 12.71 18.61
C PRO A 184 2.83 12.72 19.73
N ARG A 185 3.90 11.91 19.59
CA ARG A 185 5.00 11.83 20.56
C ARG A 185 6.10 12.86 20.35
N SER A 186 6.04 13.67 19.29
CA SER A 186 7.02 14.74 19.10
C SER A 186 6.93 15.76 20.24
N SER A 187 8.09 16.17 20.76
CA SER A 187 8.18 17.19 21.80
C SER A 187 7.91 18.62 21.29
N LEU A 188 7.85 18.80 19.96
CA LEU A 188 7.64 20.10 19.32
C LEU A 188 6.18 20.53 19.44
N SER A 189 5.97 21.83 19.63
CA SER A 189 4.65 22.47 19.54
C SER A 189 4.10 22.42 18.11
N TYR A 190 2.77 22.52 17.93
CA TYR A 190 2.18 22.52 16.59
C TYR A 190 2.69 23.64 15.68
N ALA A 191 3.10 24.79 16.26
CA ALA A 191 3.71 25.87 15.50
C ALA A 191 5.09 25.47 14.95
N GLU A 192 5.94 24.88 15.79
CA GLU A 192 7.26 24.38 15.38
C GLU A 192 7.15 23.23 14.38
N ARG A 193 6.17 22.32 14.55
CA ARG A 193 5.92 21.23 13.59
C ARG A 193 5.47 21.76 12.23
N LEU A 194 4.59 22.76 12.21
CA LEU A 194 4.14 23.41 10.98
C LEU A 194 5.29 24.14 10.27
N GLU A 195 6.14 24.85 11.02
CA GLU A 195 7.33 25.48 10.48
C GLU A 195 8.30 24.45 9.88
N ALA A 196 8.55 23.34 10.60
CA ALA A 196 9.40 22.25 10.12
C ALA A 196 8.86 21.63 8.82
N LEU A 197 7.55 21.39 8.76
CA LEU A 197 6.89 20.85 7.57
C LEU A 197 7.00 21.81 6.38
N GLY A 198 6.78 23.11 6.61
CA GLY A 198 6.91 24.14 5.58
C GLY A 198 8.33 24.18 5.00
N LYS A 199 9.35 24.21 5.88
CA LYS A 199 10.77 24.22 5.45
C LYS A 199 11.11 22.98 4.62
N ARG A 200 10.68 21.81 5.05
CA ARG A 200 10.86 20.54 4.32
C ARG A 200 10.22 20.60 2.93
N GLU A 201 8.94 20.97 2.86
CA GLU A 201 8.19 20.99 1.61
C GLU A 201 8.75 22.02 0.62
N ASP A 202 9.27 23.15 1.11
CA ASP A 202 9.95 24.13 0.28
C ASP A 202 11.34 23.64 -0.17
N ALA A 203 12.08 22.91 0.67
CA ALA A 203 13.36 22.30 0.30
C ALA A 203 13.18 21.25 -0.82
N TRP A 204 12.20 20.36 -0.69
CA TRP A 204 11.87 19.36 -1.72
C TRP A 204 11.38 19.98 -3.02
N ARG A 205 10.52 21.00 -2.96
CA ARG A 205 9.98 21.67 -4.16
C ARG A 205 11.05 22.37 -4.99
N ASN A 206 12.07 22.92 -4.32
CA ASN A 206 13.18 23.59 -4.98
C ASN A 206 14.38 22.66 -5.25
N LEU A 207 14.30 21.40 -4.80
CA LEU A 207 15.43 20.47 -4.70
C LEU A 207 16.71 21.13 -4.20
N ASN A 208 16.58 21.94 -3.15
CA ASN A 208 17.69 22.60 -2.48
C ASN A 208 17.92 21.98 -1.09
N PRO A 209 18.97 21.16 -0.90
CA PRO A 209 19.22 20.52 0.37
C PRO A 209 19.59 21.54 1.45
N VAL A 210 19.14 21.27 2.68
CA VAL A 210 19.51 22.06 3.88
C VAL A 210 21.00 21.90 4.17
N PHE A 211 21.55 20.69 3.99
CA PHE A 211 22.98 20.42 4.02
C PHE A 211 23.32 19.19 3.19
N GLU A 212 24.61 19.05 2.88
CA GLU A 212 25.18 17.89 2.21
C GLU A 212 26.29 17.26 3.06
N MET A 213 26.42 15.93 3.03
CA MET A 213 27.50 15.21 3.71
C MET A 213 27.90 13.96 2.92
N THR A 214 29.20 13.70 2.80
CA THR A 214 29.70 12.46 2.16
C THR A 214 30.12 11.46 3.23
N ILE A 215 29.67 10.22 3.09
CA ILE A 215 30.02 9.08 3.94
C ILE A 215 30.88 8.12 3.14
N GLU A 216 32.11 7.89 3.59
CA GLU A 216 33.03 6.93 2.98
C GLU A 216 32.70 5.48 3.40
N VAL A 217 32.79 4.55 2.45
CA VAL A 217 32.59 3.10 2.69
C VAL A 217 33.95 2.44 2.92
N ASN A 218 34.37 2.38 4.18
CA ASN A 218 35.73 1.95 4.55
C ASN A 218 35.96 0.42 4.60
N HIS A 219 34.94 -0.40 4.32
CA HIS A 219 35.06 -1.86 4.35
C HIS A 219 35.07 -2.42 2.92
N PRO A 220 35.87 -3.48 2.63
CA PRO A 220 35.96 -4.03 1.28
C PRO A 220 34.57 -4.42 0.79
N PRO A 221 34.05 -3.81 -0.29
CA PRO A 221 32.66 -4.03 -0.67
C PRO A 221 32.48 -5.39 -1.33
N SER A 222 31.36 -6.06 -1.04
CA SER A 222 31.01 -7.36 -1.64
C SER A 222 30.73 -7.25 -3.14
N SER A 223 30.94 -8.33 -3.90
CA SER A 223 30.67 -8.36 -5.36
C SER A 223 29.18 -8.46 -5.73
N ILE A 224 28.30 -8.70 -4.75
CA ILE A 224 26.85 -8.81 -4.89
C ILE A 224 26.27 -7.88 -3.83
N SER A 225 25.90 -6.67 -4.23
CA SER A 225 25.46 -5.62 -3.31
C SER A 225 24.02 -5.87 -2.83
N THR A 226 23.87 -6.67 -1.78
CA THR A 226 22.66 -6.58 -0.95
C THR A 226 22.78 -5.29 -0.14
N TYR A 227 21.95 -4.30 -0.45
CA TYR A 227 21.84 -3.03 0.27
C TYR A 227 20.40 -2.84 0.75
N GLY A 228 20.22 -1.90 1.68
CA GLY A 228 18.91 -1.50 2.18
C GLY A 228 18.93 -0.06 2.68
N LEU A 229 17.78 0.58 2.65
CA LEU A 229 17.55 1.94 3.12
C LEU A 229 16.19 2.00 3.82
N THR A 230 16.20 2.04 5.14
CA THR A 230 14.96 2.24 5.91
C THR A 230 15.33 2.93 7.21
N GLY A 231 14.38 3.60 7.85
CA GLY A 231 14.64 4.03 9.23
C GLY A 231 15.64 5.18 9.38
N GLY A 232 16.04 5.85 8.29
CA GLY A 232 17.22 6.72 8.29
C GLY A 232 18.55 5.97 8.45
N ALA A 233 18.59 4.68 8.12
CA ALA A 233 19.78 3.84 8.13
C ALA A 233 20.04 3.25 6.74
N TYR A 234 21.29 3.32 6.31
CA TYR A 234 21.77 2.69 5.09
C TYR A 234 22.54 1.41 5.42
N PHE A 235 22.16 0.30 4.80
CA PHE A 235 22.67 -1.03 5.06
C PHE A 235 23.50 -1.53 3.88
N LEU A 236 24.62 -2.19 4.18
CA LEU A 236 25.53 -2.74 3.19
C LEU A 236 26.13 -4.06 3.68
N LYS A 237 26.12 -5.07 2.81
CA LYS A 237 26.71 -6.38 3.09
C LYS A 237 28.23 -6.38 2.99
N ASP A 238 28.92 -6.92 3.99
CA ASP A 238 30.38 -7.08 3.99
C ASP A 238 30.86 -8.13 2.97
N SER A 239 32.06 -7.93 2.41
CA SER A 239 32.72 -8.86 1.50
C SER A 239 33.23 -10.13 2.17
N ASN A 240 33.48 -10.12 3.49
CA ASN A 240 34.01 -11.27 4.24
C ASN A 240 32.92 -12.30 4.63
N GLN A 241 31.77 -12.27 3.97
CA GLN A 241 30.79 -13.36 3.85
C GLN A 241 29.93 -13.69 5.10
N GLY A 242 30.05 -12.96 6.20
CA GLY A 242 29.29 -13.26 7.43
C GLY A 242 28.29 -12.20 7.89
N ASP A 243 28.55 -10.91 7.66
CA ASP A 243 27.89 -9.85 8.42
C ASP A 243 27.33 -8.71 7.58
N LEU A 244 26.39 -8.00 8.18
CA LEU A 244 25.74 -6.82 7.64
C LEU A 244 26.29 -5.58 8.37
N HIS A 245 26.59 -4.53 7.64
CA HIS A 245 26.93 -3.23 8.22
C HIS A 245 25.79 -2.25 7.97
N TYR A 246 25.59 -1.33 8.90
CA TYR A 246 24.70 -0.21 8.67
C TYR A 246 25.32 1.10 9.15
N CYS A 247 24.90 2.19 8.54
CA CYS A 247 25.24 3.54 8.92
C CYS A 247 23.96 4.33 9.17
N ARG A 248 23.88 5.02 10.30
CA ARG A 248 22.80 5.99 10.52
C ARG A 248 23.10 7.23 9.71
N LEU A 249 22.16 7.62 8.87
CA LEU A 249 22.28 8.78 8.00
C LEU A 249 22.16 10.07 8.83
N PRO A 250 22.96 11.11 8.50
CA PRO A 250 22.94 12.36 9.23
C PRO A 250 21.60 13.08 9.06
N SER A 251 21.12 13.70 10.13
CA SER A 251 19.98 14.64 10.14
C SER A 251 20.44 16.07 10.47
N SER A 252 21.70 16.23 10.87
CA SER A 252 22.38 17.49 11.13
C SER A 252 23.75 17.49 10.49
N SER A 253 24.24 18.65 10.06
CA SER A 253 25.59 18.83 9.54
C SER A 253 26.69 18.56 10.59
N GLN A 254 26.32 18.49 11.87
CA GLN A 254 27.22 18.17 12.99
C GLN A 254 27.28 16.67 13.30
N ASP A 255 26.43 15.85 12.68
CA ASP A 255 26.42 14.41 12.93
C ASP A 255 27.70 13.76 12.42
N SER A 256 28.17 12.73 13.13
CA SER A 256 29.33 11.93 12.74
C SER A 256 28.87 10.51 12.39
N PRO A 257 28.52 10.25 11.12
CA PRO A 257 28.05 8.94 10.71
C PRO A 257 29.15 7.89 10.87
N ARG A 258 28.79 6.74 11.43
CA ARG A 258 29.69 5.60 11.65
C ARG A 258 29.06 4.32 11.16
N TRP A 259 29.89 3.44 10.61
CA TRP A 259 29.50 2.09 10.23
C TRP A 259 29.48 1.20 11.48
N ILE A 260 28.35 0.52 11.69
CA ILE A 260 28.11 -0.40 12.80
C ILE A 260 27.88 -1.79 12.21
N ARG A 261 28.56 -2.79 12.77
CA ARG A 261 28.42 -4.20 12.37
C ARG A 261 27.21 -4.84 13.07
N ILE A 262 26.43 -5.60 12.32
CA ILE A 262 25.38 -6.49 12.79
C ILE A 262 25.84 -7.92 12.50
N PRO A 263 26.01 -8.76 13.54
CA PRO A 263 26.43 -10.15 13.34
C PRO A 263 25.35 -10.93 12.58
N GLY A 264 25.69 -11.53 11.44
CA GLY A 264 24.74 -12.26 10.60
C GLY A 264 24.05 -13.41 11.34
N HIS A 265 24.79 -14.08 12.23
CA HIS A 265 24.36 -15.26 12.98
C HIS A 265 23.72 -14.97 14.34
N GLY A 266 23.61 -13.69 14.71
CA GLY A 266 23.24 -13.26 16.06
C GLY A 266 24.39 -13.32 17.05
N PRO A 267 24.12 -12.99 18.33
CA PRO A 267 25.14 -12.84 19.38
C PRO A 267 25.67 -14.17 19.95
N GLY A 268 24.96 -15.29 19.75
CA GLY A 268 25.37 -16.60 20.27
C GLY A 268 26.39 -17.34 19.39
N GLU A 269 27.08 -18.34 19.95
CA GLU A 269 27.96 -19.27 19.23
C GLU A 269 27.15 -20.18 18.28
N GLY A 270 26.64 -19.63 17.19
CA GLY A 270 25.94 -20.34 16.14
C GLY A 270 26.90 -20.98 15.13
N ARG A 271 26.42 -22.01 14.41
CA ARG A 271 27.12 -22.60 13.27
C ARG A 271 27.40 -21.49 12.23
N PRO A 272 28.63 -21.35 11.73
CA PRO A 272 28.95 -20.35 10.72
C PRO A 272 28.15 -20.63 9.45
N GLY A 273 27.58 -19.59 8.86
CA GLY A 273 26.80 -19.65 7.63
C GLY A 273 27.09 -18.43 6.74
N ASN A 274 26.74 -18.51 5.47
CA ASN A 274 26.82 -17.37 4.57
C ASN A 274 25.62 -16.46 4.81
N PHE A 275 25.85 -15.17 5.04
CA PHE A 275 24.77 -14.20 4.98
C PHE A 275 24.21 -14.15 3.54
N VAL A 276 22.90 -14.29 3.40
CA VAL A 276 22.21 -14.32 2.11
C VAL A 276 21.53 -12.97 1.85
N SER A 277 20.57 -12.60 2.70
CA SER A 277 19.68 -11.45 2.55
C SER A 277 19.16 -11.00 3.92
N PHE A 278 18.36 -9.93 3.98
CA PHE A 278 17.75 -9.47 5.22
C PHE A 278 16.43 -8.72 4.98
N ALA A 279 15.58 -8.68 6.02
CA ALA A 279 14.38 -7.87 6.09
C ALA A 279 14.37 -7.03 7.37
N ILE A 280 13.63 -5.92 7.35
CA ILE A 280 13.68 -4.88 8.39
C ILE A 280 12.28 -4.35 8.68
N ALA A 281 11.96 -4.24 9.97
CA ALA A 281 10.75 -3.61 10.51
C ALA A 281 11.12 -2.73 11.71
N VAL A 282 12.01 -1.75 11.48
CA VAL A 282 12.60 -0.93 12.55
C VAL A 282 11.54 -0.13 13.30
N TYR A 283 10.62 0.51 12.57
CA TYR A 283 9.59 1.37 13.15
C TYR A 283 8.49 0.59 13.87
N GLU A 284 8.06 -0.54 13.31
CA GLU A 284 6.97 -1.34 13.87
C GLU A 284 7.43 -2.23 15.03
N HIS A 285 8.64 -2.81 14.93
CA HIS A 285 9.09 -3.87 15.82
C HIS A 285 10.52 -3.72 16.34
N ASP A 286 11.30 -2.72 15.92
CA ASP A 286 12.75 -2.66 16.21
C ASP A 286 13.43 -3.98 15.82
N LEU A 287 13.08 -4.50 14.64
CA LEU A 287 13.40 -5.85 14.19
C LEU A 287 14.24 -5.84 12.92
N ILE A 288 15.26 -6.69 12.89
CA ILE A 288 15.99 -7.11 11.69
C ILE A 288 16.02 -8.63 11.62
N ILE A 289 15.70 -9.18 10.45
CA ILE A 289 15.73 -10.61 10.19
C ILE A 289 16.81 -10.89 9.16
N ASN A 290 17.86 -11.61 9.56
CA ASN A 290 18.90 -12.04 8.64
C ASN A 290 18.54 -13.41 8.06
N VAL A 291 18.78 -13.60 6.78
CA VAL A 291 18.69 -14.90 6.11
C VAL A 291 20.10 -15.44 5.97
N ILE A 292 20.35 -16.63 6.49
CA ILE A 292 21.67 -17.27 6.44
C ILE A 292 21.57 -18.65 5.79
N SER A 293 22.65 -19.05 5.13
CA SER A 293 22.79 -20.39 4.53
C SER A 293 23.97 -21.12 5.16
N SER A 294 23.71 -22.21 5.87
CA SER A 294 24.73 -22.96 6.62
C SER A 294 24.98 -24.32 5.98
N ASP A 295 26.24 -24.77 5.90
CA ASP A 295 26.57 -26.13 5.44
C ASP A 295 26.19 -27.17 6.51
N ILE A 296 25.44 -28.20 6.11
CA ILE A 296 24.96 -29.24 7.03
C ILE A 296 25.99 -30.40 7.14
N GLY A 297 26.92 -30.55 6.20
CA GLY A 297 27.88 -31.67 6.12
C GLY A 297 27.33 -32.91 5.40
N ASN A 298 28.22 -33.88 5.08
CA ASN A 298 28.00 -35.03 4.17
C ASN A 298 26.78 -35.92 4.49
N GLU A 299 25.62 -35.55 3.97
CA GLU A 299 24.61 -36.49 3.48
C GLU A 299 24.72 -36.52 1.95
N THR A 300 24.68 -37.70 1.35
CA THR A 300 24.84 -37.95 -0.10
C THR A 300 23.70 -37.37 -0.96
N GLY A 301 22.91 -36.43 -0.44
CA GLY A 301 21.81 -35.76 -1.10
C GLY A 301 22.21 -34.49 -1.87
N MET A 302 21.34 -34.06 -2.79
CA MET A 302 21.52 -32.85 -3.62
C MET A 302 21.38 -31.53 -2.82
N GLN A 303 20.87 -31.54 -1.58
CA GLN A 303 20.63 -30.34 -0.78
C GLN A 303 21.56 -30.26 0.44
N ARG A 304 22.71 -29.59 0.27
CA ARG A 304 23.81 -29.54 1.25
C ARG A 304 23.72 -28.39 2.26
N HIS A 305 22.84 -27.42 2.02
CA HIS A 305 22.76 -26.20 2.82
C HIS A 305 21.41 -26.07 3.52
N SER A 306 21.42 -25.55 4.74
CA SER A 306 20.24 -25.13 5.51
C SER A 306 20.01 -23.64 5.28
N LEU A 307 18.81 -23.25 4.87
CA LEU A 307 18.40 -21.85 4.82
C LEU A 307 17.60 -21.52 6.07
N ASP A 308 18.11 -20.60 6.88
CA ASP A 308 17.55 -20.25 8.19
C ASP A 308 17.38 -18.73 8.34
N LEU A 309 16.34 -18.33 9.06
CA LEU A 309 16.12 -16.96 9.51
C LEU A 309 16.74 -16.76 10.89
N VAL A 310 17.35 -15.61 11.13
CA VAL A 310 17.86 -15.19 12.44
C VAL A 310 17.20 -13.87 12.81
N LEU A 311 16.43 -13.86 13.91
CA LEU A 311 15.59 -12.75 14.30
C LEU A 311 16.26 -11.94 15.42
N LEU A 312 16.64 -10.70 15.11
CA LEU A 312 17.40 -9.82 15.99
C LEU A 312 16.66 -8.52 16.26
N LYS A 313 16.83 -8.00 17.47
CA LYS A 313 16.43 -6.64 17.82
C LYS A 313 17.44 -5.65 17.23
N PHE A 314 16.99 -4.76 16.37
CA PHE A 314 17.86 -3.84 15.62
C PHE A 314 18.65 -2.91 16.53
N SER A 315 18.02 -2.32 17.55
CA SER A 315 18.68 -1.37 18.45
C SER A 315 19.78 -1.99 19.32
N THR A 316 19.70 -3.28 19.67
CA THR A 316 20.63 -3.94 20.58
C THR A 316 21.54 -4.96 19.91
N GLY A 317 21.15 -5.52 18.76
CA GLY A 317 21.83 -6.65 18.12
C GLY A 317 21.57 -8.00 18.80
N GLU A 318 20.79 -8.01 19.88
CA GLU A 318 20.41 -9.23 20.61
C GLU A 318 19.27 -9.97 19.90
N TYR A 319 18.99 -11.21 20.29
CA TYR A 319 17.83 -11.91 19.77
C TYR A 319 16.52 -11.18 20.10
N HIS A 320 15.57 -11.20 19.16
CA HIS A 320 14.34 -10.44 19.30
C HIS A 320 13.41 -11.04 20.38
N PRO A 321 12.96 -10.27 21.40
CA PRO A 321 12.24 -10.82 22.55
C PRO A 321 10.82 -11.33 22.24
N LEU A 322 10.20 -10.84 21.17
CA LEU A 322 8.87 -11.30 20.73
C LEU A 322 8.92 -12.58 19.88
N ALA A 323 10.11 -13.01 19.44
CA ALA A 323 10.25 -14.22 18.66
C ALA A 323 10.27 -15.43 19.60
N ARG A 324 9.31 -16.35 19.45
CA ARG A 324 9.28 -17.62 20.19
C ARG A 324 10.52 -18.47 19.90
N GLN A 325 11.00 -18.40 18.66
CA GLN A 325 12.23 -19.03 18.20
C GLN A 325 13.09 -17.98 17.53
N HIS A 326 14.31 -17.80 18.04
CA HIS A 326 15.26 -16.83 17.47
C HIS A 326 15.83 -17.27 16.11
N ARG A 327 15.67 -18.55 15.79
CA ARG A 327 16.01 -19.14 14.50
C ARG A 327 14.83 -19.93 13.96
N ILE A 328 14.45 -19.67 12.70
CA ILE A 328 13.37 -20.37 12.00
C ILE A 328 13.96 -21.02 10.77
N HIS A 329 13.79 -22.33 10.63
CA HIS A 329 14.21 -23.07 9.45
C HIS A 329 13.24 -22.83 8.29
N ILE A 330 13.77 -22.52 7.10
CA ILE A 330 12.95 -22.28 5.91
C ILE A 330 12.84 -23.56 5.10
N GLN A 331 13.98 -24.01 4.58
CA GLN A 331 14.14 -25.21 3.78
C GLN A 331 15.62 -25.57 3.64
N ARG A 332 15.88 -26.77 3.14
CA ARG A 332 17.19 -27.16 2.62
C ARG A 332 17.39 -26.65 1.18
N SER A 333 18.64 -26.39 0.82
CA SER A 333 19.07 -25.78 -0.44
C SER A 333 20.28 -26.51 -1.01
N SER A 334 20.32 -26.66 -2.34
CA SER A 334 21.51 -27.12 -3.06
C SER A 334 22.57 -26.02 -3.20
N SER A 335 22.16 -24.75 -3.19
CA SER A 335 23.05 -23.59 -3.29
C SER A 335 23.46 -23.09 -1.90
N ALA A 336 24.73 -22.75 -1.76
CA ALA A 336 25.28 -22.09 -0.58
C ALA A 336 24.83 -20.62 -0.45
N ARG A 337 24.31 -20.03 -1.53
CA ARG A 337 23.89 -18.63 -1.63
C ARG A 337 22.64 -18.51 -2.51
N PRO A 338 21.51 -19.08 -2.09
CA PRO A 338 20.26 -18.93 -2.84
C PRO A 338 19.90 -17.44 -2.93
N TRP A 339 19.22 -17.05 -4.00
CA TRP A 339 18.67 -15.69 -4.08
C TRP A 339 17.36 -15.68 -3.29
N VAL A 340 17.27 -14.79 -2.28
CA VAL A 340 16.15 -14.73 -1.34
C VAL A 340 15.72 -13.29 -1.15
N ILE A 341 14.42 -13.04 -1.30
CA ILE A 341 13.83 -11.72 -1.17
C ILE A 341 12.81 -11.76 -0.03
N PRO A 342 13.19 -11.34 1.19
CA PRO A 342 12.26 -11.25 2.30
C PRO A 342 11.64 -9.84 2.42
N ARG A 343 10.38 -9.78 2.86
CA ARG A 343 9.68 -8.55 3.30
C ARG A 343 8.86 -8.85 4.55
N ILE A 344 8.71 -7.84 5.40
CA ILE A 344 8.00 -7.96 6.68
C ILE A 344 7.05 -6.78 6.87
N VAL A 345 5.82 -7.09 7.26
CA VAL A 345 4.81 -6.12 7.71
C VAL A 345 3.99 -6.76 8.83
N GLY A 346 3.90 -6.09 9.97
CA GLY A 346 3.26 -6.62 11.16
C GLY A 346 3.83 -7.99 11.51
N ASP A 347 2.94 -8.96 11.68
CA ASP A 347 3.31 -10.33 12.06
C ASP A 347 3.66 -11.20 10.84
N ASN A 348 3.42 -10.71 9.62
CA ASN A 348 3.64 -11.44 8.37
C ASN A 348 5.06 -11.22 7.85
N LEU A 349 5.81 -12.32 7.70
CA LEU A 349 7.07 -12.38 6.97
C LEU A 349 6.84 -13.16 5.68
N ALA A 350 6.95 -12.49 4.54
CA ALA A 350 6.88 -13.11 3.23
C ALA A 350 8.28 -13.19 2.61
N LEU A 351 8.62 -14.31 1.97
CA LEU A 351 9.87 -14.41 1.22
C LEU A 351 9.73 -15.26 -0.03
N VAL A 352 10.39 -14.83 -1.10
CA VAL A 352 10.62 -15.64 -2.31
C VAL A 352 12.01 -16.24 -2.24
N VAL A 353 12.12 -17.54 -2.49
CA VAL A 353 13.39 -18.28 -2.60
C VAL A 353 13.53 -18.81 -4.01
N HIS A 354 14.59 -18.39 -4.70
CA HIS A 354 14.84 -18.78 -6.07
C HIS A 354 15.78 -19.97 -6.18
N SER A 355 15.54 -20.81 -7.19
CA SER A 355 16.41 -21.93 -7.51
C SER A 355 17.48 -21.53 -8.53
N GLN A 356 18.71 -21.27 -8.07
CA GLN A 356 19.82 -20.85 -8.94
C GLN A 356 20.19 -21.84 -10.06
N ASN A 357 19.72 -23.08 -10.01
CA ASN A 357 20.10 -24.11 -10.97
C ASN A 357 19.10 -24.28 -12.12
N GLY A 358 17.97 -23.56 -12.11
CA GLY A 358 16.90 -23.76 -13.11
C GLY A 358 16.35 -25.19 -13.12
N THR A 359 16.50 -25.93 -12.02
CA THR A 359 16.05 -27.33 -11.87
C THR A 359 14.94 -27.47 -10.83
N CYS A 360 14.63 -26.40 -10.11
CA CYS A 360 13.59 -26.40 -9.09
C CYS A 360 12.72 -25.16 -9.24
N PRO A 361 11.43 -25.24 -8.91
CA PRO A 361 10.52 -24.10 -8.93
C PRO A 361 10.93 -23.02 -7.93
N ASP A 362 10.62 -21.76 -8.24
CA ASP A 362 10.66 -20.68 -7.25
C ASP A 362 9.59 -20.93 -6.19
N LYS A 363 9.89 -20.55 -4.95
CA LYS A 363 8.99 -20.79 -3.81
C LYS A 363 8.65 -19.52 -3.07
N LEU A 364 7.36 -19.28 -2.86
CA LEU A 364 6.84 -18.25 -1.96
C LEU A 364 6.55 -18.87 -0.59
N PHE A 365 7.14 -18.31 0.45
CA PHE A 365 6.84 -18.66 1.83
C PHE A 365 6.22 -17.50 2.58
N ILE A 366 5.29 -17.82 3.47
CA ILE A 366 4.70 -16.86 4.40
C ILE A 366 4.77 -17.43 5.80
N PHE A 367 5.38 -16.69 6.72
CA PHE A 367 5.56 -17.05 8.11
C PHE A 367 4.89 -16.02 9.01
N ASP A 368 4.40 -16.49 10.14
CA ASP A 368 4.23 -15.67 11.33
C ASP A 368 5.58 -15.64 12.07
N TRP A 369 6.28 -14.51 12.02
CA TRP A 369 7.66 -14.45 12.53
C TRP A 369 7.74 -14.53 14.06
N LYS A 370 6.68 -14.11 14.78
CA LYS A 370 6.63 -14.17 16.24
C LYS A 370 6.51 -15.60 16.72
N THR A 371 5.65 -16.38 16.09
CA THR A 371 5.40 -17.78 16.46
C THR A 371 6.39 -18.76 15.82
N GLY A 372 6.97 -18.39 14.67
CA GLY A 372 7.75 -19.26 13.81
C GLY A 372 6.91 -20.16 12.90
N HIS A 373 5.58 -20.00 12.89
CA HIS A 373 4.68 -20.87 12.16
C HIS A 373 4.68 -20.54 10.66
N LYS A 374 4.99 -21.54 9.83
CA LYS A 374 4.86 -21.45 8.37
C LYS A 374 3.39 -21.52 7.96
N ARG A 375 2.86 -20.42 7.46
CA ARG A 375 1.46 -20.26 7.03
C ARG A 375 1.24 -20.69 5.59
N LEU A 376 2.23 -20.48 4.71
CA LEU A 376 2.18 -20.84 3.30
C LEU A 376 3.55 -21.34 2.82
N GLN A 377 3.53 -22.34 1.95
CA GLN A 377 4.57 -22.68 1.00
C GLN A 377 3.90 -22.92 -0.34
N HIS A 378 4.21 -22.08 -1.33
CA HIS A 378 3.67 -22.17 -2.67
C HIS A 378 4.80 -22.31 -3.68
N GLU A 379 4.67 -23.26 -4.59
CA GLU A 379 5.65 -23.52 -5.65
C GLU A 379 5.06 -23.08 -7.00
N THR A 380 5.82 -22.29 -7.76
CA THR A 380 5.41 -21.78 -9.08
C THR A 380 6.30 -22.38 -10.18
N THR A 381 6.16 -21.96 -11.43
CA THR A 381 7.10 -22.38 -12.48
C THR A 381 8.51 -21.81 -12.23
N GLU A 382 9.52 -22.41 -12.85
CA GLU A 382 10.92 -21.97 -12.73
C GLU A 382 11.08 -20.51 -13.17
N ASP A 383 11.85 -19.73 -12.40
CA ASP A 383 12.19 -18.32 -12.64
C ASP A 383 10.97 -17.36 -12.79
N ALA A 384 9.83 -17.69 -12.18
CA ALA A 384 8.61 -16.90 -12.30
C ALA A 384 8.56 -15.71 -11.36
N TYR A 385 8.94 -15.86 -10.10
CA TYR A 385 8.85 -14.78 -9.12
C TYR A 385 10.15 -14.00 -9.08
N SER A 386 10.06 -12.68 -8.98
CA SER A 386 11.22 -11.79 -9.06
C SER A 386 11.39 -10.85 -7.88
N ASP A 387 10.30 -10.54 -7.18
CA ASP A 387 10.27 -9.67 -6.01
C ASP A 387 8.91 -9.83 -5.30
N LEU A 388 8.68 -9.09 -4.22
CA LEU A 388 7.37 -8.98 -3.57
C LEU A 388 7.24 -7.68 -2.76
N VAL A 389 6.02 -7.17 -2.63
CA VAL A 389 5.72 -5.96 -1.86
C VAL A 389 4.37 -6.06 -1.18
N PHE A 390 4.28 -5.60 0.08
CA PHE A 390 3.01 -5.47 0.78
C PHE A 390 2.26 -4.22 0.31
N VAL A 391 1.05 -4.40 -0.18
CA VAL A 391 0.13 -3.31 -0.54
C VAL A 391 -0.64 -2.85 0.69
N SER A 392 -1.04 -3.80 1.54
CA SER A 392 -1.54 -3.58 2.89
C SER A 392 -0.96 -4.69 3.78
N PRO A 393 -1.15 -4.67 5.11
CA PRO A 393 -0.68 -5.76 5.94
C PRO A 393 -1.30 -7.13 5.65
N GLU A 394 -2.44 -7.14 4.95
CA GLU A 394 -3.20 -8.33 4.58
C GLU A 394 -3.15 -8.61 3.07
N LEU A 395 -2.52 -7.75 2.26
CA LEU A 395 -2.44 -7.90 0.81
C LEU A 395 -0.99 -7.83 0.33
N LEU A 396 -0.55 -8.92 -0.27
CA LEU A 396 0.78 -9.06 -0.85
C LEU A 396 0.69 -9.08 -2.38
N LEU A 397 1.49 -8.24 -3.04
CA LEU A 397 1.67 -8.24 -4.48
C LEU A 397 2.96 -8.99 -4.83
N VAL A 398 2.85 -9.99 -5.68
CA VAL A 398 3.98 -10.80 -6.18
C VAL A 398 4.00 -10.72 -7.71
N PRO A 399 5.00 -10.07 -8.32
CA PRO A 399 5.13 -10.05 -9.77
C PRO A 399 5.54 -11.43 -10.31
N ASN A 400 4.88 -11.85 -11.39
CA ASN A 400 5.18 -13.08 -12.11
C ASN A 400 5.70 -12.73 -13.52
N ILE A 401 7.00 -12.94 -13.75
CA ILE A 401 7.67 -12.64 -15.02
C ILE A 401 7.15 -13.54 -16.14
N MET A 402 6.99 -14.83 -15.87
CA MET A 402 6.59 -15.81 -16.89
C MET A 402 5.18 -15.57 -17.40
N LEU A 403 4.28 -15.17 -16.50
CA LEU A 403 2.87 -14.92 -16.83
C LEU A 403 2.58 -13.45 -17.17
N SER A 404 3.54 -12.54 -17.00
CA SER A 404 3.36 -11.10 -17.22
C SER A 404 2.14 -10.54 -16.48
N HIS A 405 2.04 -10.87 -15.19
CA HIS A 405 1.00 -10.35 -14.30
C HIS A 405 1.50 -10.09 -12.88
N PHE A 406 0.70 -9.36 -12.10
CA PHE A 406 0.84 -9.23 -10.67
C PHE A 406 -0.16 -10.16 -9.97
N GLU A 407 0.35 -11.03 -9.11
CA GLU A 407 -0.47 -11.91 -8.27
C GLU A 407 -0.76 -11.23 -6.95
N ILE A 408 -2.03 -11.13 -6.59
CA ILE A 408 -2.46 -10.54 -5.33
C ILE A 408 -2.86 -11.67 -4.37
N TRP A 409 -2.14 -11.74 -3.27
CA TRP A 409 -2.31 -12.73 -2.21
C TRP A 409 -2.95 -12.08 -0.99
N HIS A 410 -4.05 -12.66 -0.53
CA HIS A 410 -4.69 -12.28 0.73
C HIS A 410 -4.08 -13.08 1.88
N LEU A 411 -3.72 -12.36 2.95
CA LEU A 411 -3.06 -12.86 4.14
C LEU A 411 -3.95 -12.60 5.35
N PRO A 412 -4.90 -13.51 5.68
CA PRO A 412 -5.77 -13.36 6.84
C PRO A 412 -4.96 -13.15 8.13
N PRO A 413 -5.52 -12.54 9.18
CA PRO A 413 -4.85 -12.45 10.48
C PRO A 413 -4.46 -13.83 11.05
N SER A 414 -3.31 -13.92 11.73
CA SER A 414 -2.80 -15.19 12.28
C SER A 414 -3.53 -15.56 13.58
N TYR A 415 -4.66 -16.27 13.49
CA TYR A 415 -5.44 -16.80 14.62
C TYR A 415 -5.55 -18.32 14.58
N PRO A 416 -5.81 -18.99 15.73
CA PRO A 416 -6.14 -20.41 15.74
C PRO A 416 -7.42 -20.62 14.90
N ASN A 417 -7.31 -21.38 13.80
CA ASN A 417 -8.33 -21.59 12.76
C ASN A 417 -8.49 -20.48 11.70
N SER A 418 -7.50 -19.60 11.53
CA SER A 418 -7.52 -18.64 10.44
C SER A 418 -7.44 -19.31 9.07
N GLU A 419 -8.07 -18.69 8.07
CA GLU A 419 -7.93 -19.07 6.67
C GLU A 419 -6.46 -19.00 6.24
N LEU A 420 -6.10 -19.90 5.33
CA LEU A 420 -4.76 -19.94 4.77
C LEU A 420 -4.57 -18.76 3.82
N PRO A 421 -3.35 -18.22 3.73
CA PRO A 421 -3.00 -17.31 2.66
C PRO A 421 -3.38 -17.89 1.29
N SER A 422 -4.04 -17.08 0.47
CA SER A 422 -4.53 -17.51 -0.85
C SER A 422 -4.45 -16.40 -1.88
N GLN A 423 -4.26 -16.78 -3.14
CA GLN A 423 -4.31 -15.84 -4.25
C GLN A 423 -5.77 -15.48 -4.56
N ILE A 424 -6.06 -14.19 -4.65
CA ILE A 424 -7.43 -13.67 -4.83
C ILE A 424 -7.63 -12.91 -6.13
N LEU A 425 -6.56 -12.51 -6.82
CA LEU A 425 -6.63 -11.71 -8.04
C LEU A 425 -5.32 -11.82 -8.84
N SER A 426 -5.42 -11.74 -10.16
CA SER A 426 -4.29 -11.55 -11.08
C SER A 426 -4.53 -10.30 -11.93
N LEU A 427 -3.56 -9.39 -11.93
CA LEU A 427 -3.59 -8.13 -12.67
C LEU A 427 -2.54 -8.17 -13.79
N GLN A 428 -2.97 -8.22 -15.05
CA GLN A 428 -2.03 -8.29 -16.18
C GLN A 428 -1.30 -6.96 -16.39
N ILE A 429 -0.01 -7.03 -16.75
CA ILE A 429 0.73 -5.88 -17.27
C ILE A 429 0.61 -5.81 -18.81
N PRO A 430 1.02 -4.72 -19.47
CA PRO A 430 0.93 -4.63 -20.91
C PRO A 430 1.63 -5.80 -21.61
N ALA A 431 0.96 -6.37 -22.60
CA ALA A 431 1.43 -7.52 -23.37
C ALA A 431 2.73 -7.16 -24.10
N VAL A 432 3.80 -7.88 -23.80
CA VAL A 432 5.12 -7.70 -24.42
C VAL A 432 5.12 -8.27 -25.85
N SER A 433 5.73 -7.55 -26.79
CA SER A 433 5.83 -7.98 -28.18
C SER A 433 6.60 -9.31 -28.33
N PRO A 434 6.24 -10.19 -29.27
CA PRO A 434 6.83 -11.54 -29.38
C PRO A 434 8.35 -11.60 -29.59
N GLU A 435 8.99 -10.52 -30.05
CA GLU A 435 10.44 -10.46 -30.21
C GLU A 435 11.20 -10.17 -28.90
N TYR A 436 10.49 -9.90 -27.81
CA TYR A 436 11.04 -9.45 -26.55
C TYR A 436 10.58 -10.33 -25.38
N SER A 437 11.38 -10.36 -24.32
CA SER A 437 11.04 -11.02 -23.06
C SER A 437 11.36 -10.11 -21.89
N ILE A 438 10.59 -10.28 -20.81
CA ILE A 438 10.87 -9.64 -19.53
C ILE A 438 12.06 -10.35 -18.90
N PHE A 439 13.11 -9.60 -18.60
CA PHE A 439 14.32 -10.10 -17.95
C PHE A 439 14.30 -9.87 -16.43
N ASN A 440 13.67 -8.78 -15.99
CA ASN A 440 13.56 -8.42 -14.59
C ASN A 440 12.25 -7.68 -14.33
N LEU A 441 11.62 -7.96 -13.18
CA LEU A 441 10.41 -7.30 -12.72
C LEU A 441 10.51 -7.06 -11.20
N GLY A 442 11.23 -6.04 -10.79
CA GLY A 442 11.41 -5.69 -9.38
C GLY A 442 10.24 -4.84 -8.86
N CYS A 443 9.94 -4.91 -7.56
CA CYS A 443 8.89 -4.07 -6.96
C CYS A 443 9.31 -3.48 -5.61
N HIS A 444 8.92 -2.23 -5.37
CA HIS A 444 9.27 -1.52 -4.15
C HIS A 444 8.20 -0.53 -3.72
N GLY A 445 8.02 -0.35 -2.42
CA GLY A 445 6.99 0.54 -1.86
C GLY A 445 7.28 0.91 -0.41
N GLU A 446 8.29 1.74 -0.17
CA GLU A 446 8.46 2.41 1.13
C GLU A 446 7.55 3.65 1.21
N SER A 447 6.96 4.02 2.33
CA SER A 447 6.98 3.42 3.67
C SER A 447 6.16 2.13 3.75
N ASN A 448 6.60 1.13 4.52
CA ASN A 448 5.79 -0.06 4.78
C ASN A 448 4.42 0.27 5.42
N PRO A 449 3.33 -0.41 5.02
CA PRO A 449 2.06 -0.33 5.74
C PRO A 449 2.21 -0.95 7.14
N PHE A 450 1.37 -0.55 8.10
CA PHE A 450 1.40 -1.06 9.48
C PHE A 450 -0.02 -1.33 10.02
N LEU A 451 -0.17 -2.31 10.90
CA LEU A 451 -1.48 -2.78 11.40
C LEU A 451 -1.99 -2.01 12.63
N HIS A 452 -1.13 -1.80 13.62
CA HIS A 452 -1.60 -1.52 14.98
C HIS A 452 -0.95 -0.32 15.66
N SER A 453 0.25 0.10 15.26
CA SER A 453 0.92 1.37 15.60
C SER A 453 2.40 1.30 15.20
N ILE A 454 3.09 2.44 15.26
CA ILE A 454 4.55 2.51 15.20
C ILE A 454 5.08 2.75 16.63
N PRO A 455 5.31 1.69 17.44
CA PRO A 455 5.74 1.88 18.83
C PRO A 455 7.14 2.48 18.94
N TYR A 456 7.98 2.37 17.90
CA TYR A 456 9.34 2.90 17.85
C TYR A 456 9.44 4.15 16.97
N PHE A 457 8.52 5.09 17.16
CA PHE A 457 8.58 6.39 16.49
C PHE A 457 9.94 7.05 16.72
N PRO A 458 10.68 7.42 15.67
CA PRO A 458 11.83 8.31 15.84
C PRO A 458 11.31 9.68 16.33
N PRO A 459 12.18 10.51 16.94
CA PRO A 459 11.78 11.78 17.59
C PRO A 459 11.37 12.90 16.61
N ARG A 460 10.92 12.55 15.40
CA ARG A 460 10.54 13.47 14.32
C ARG A 460 9.10 13.96 14.46
N PRO A 461 8.74 15.15 13.96
CA PRO A 461 7.40 15.70 14.08
C PRO A 461 6.32 14.99 13.27
N PHE A 462 6.67 14.35 12.15
CA PHE A 462 5.73 13.71 11.23
C PHE A 462 6.44 12.63 10.39
N PHE A 463 5.65 11.81 9.68
CA PHE A 463 6.08 10.68 8.85
C PHE A 463 5.38 10.69 7.50
N THR A 464 5.99 10.12 6.46
CA THR A 464 5.27 9.88 5.21
C THR A 464 4.10 8.92 5.45
N SER A 465 2.93 9.21 4.86
CA SER A 465 1.77 8.32 4.95
C SER A 465 2.01 7.08 4.10
N PRO A 466 2.00 5.85 4.67
CA PRO A 466 2.06 4.65 3.85
C PRO A 466 0.86 4.56 2.91
N GLU A 467 -0.35 4.91 3.37
CA GLU A 467 -1.55 4.83 2.55
C GLU A 467 -1.45 5.69 1.27
N ASN A 468 -0.89 6.90 1.40
CA ASN A 468 -0.74 7.81 0.28
C ASN A 468 0.53 7.56 -0.55
N SER A 469 1.39 6.63 -0.14
CA SER A 469 2.66 6.40 -0.81
C SER A 469 2.48 5.83 -2.22
N ILE A 470 3.56 5.84 -3.00
CA ILE A 470 3.64 5.16 -4.27
C ILE A 470 4.22 3.75 -4.12
N ILE A 471 3.89 2.90 -5.08
CA ILE A 471 4.56 1.62 -5.36
C ILE A 471 5.21 1.77 -6.73
N THR A 472 6.44 1.28 -6.83
CA THR A 472 7.24 1.29 -8.05
C THR A 472 7.49 -0.14 -8.51
N ILE A 473 7.37 -0.37 -9.82
CA ILE A 473 7.68 -1.63 -10.48
C ILE A 473 8.74 -1.35 -11.54
N ASN A 474 9.91 -1.95 -11.42
CA ASN A 474 11.03 -1.79 -12.34
C ASN A 474 11.07 -2.98 -13.32
N LEU A 475 10.83 -2.69 -14.59
CA LEU A 475 10.75 -3.65 -15.68
C LEU A 475 11.97 -3.51 -16.58
N ILE A 476 12.66 -4.61 -16.86
CA ILE A 476 13.73 -4.66 -17.88
C ILE A 476 13.30 -5.63 -18.98
N ILE A 477 13.19 -5.13 -20.20
CA ILE A 477 12.80 -5.90 -21.39
C ILE A 477 14.03 -6.09 -22.27
N SER A 478 14.21 -7.30 -22.82
CA SER A 478 15.31 -7.62 -23.74
C SER A 478 14.86 -8.35 -24.99
N SER A 479 15.48 -8.03 -26.13
CA SER A 479 15.28 -8.76 -27.39
C SER A 479 15.71 -10.23 -27.27
N ILE A 480 14.84 -11.14 -27.73
CA ILE A 480 15.08 -12.59 -27.79
C ILE A 480 15.99 -12.94 -28.98
N SER A 481 15.89 -12.19 -30.10
CA SER A 481 16.64 -12.52 -31.31
C SER A 481 18.13 -12.12 -31.21
N PRO A 482 19.07 -13.03 -31.55
CA PRO A 482 20.50 -12.73 -31.62
C PRO A 482 20.90 -11.89 -32.86
N SER A 483 20.02 -11.75 -33.86
CA SER A 483 20.31 -11.03 -35.11
C SER A 483 20.04 -9.52 -35.03
N VAL A 484 19.23 -9.09 -34.07
CA VAL A 484 18.99 -7.68 -33.77
C VAL A 484 20.04 -7.26 -32.74
N ARG A 485 20.70 -6.10 -32.93
CA ARG A 485 21.58 -5.52 -31.89
C ARG A 485 20.84 -5.60 -30.56
N ARG A 486 21.43 -6.21 -29.51
CA ARG A 486 20.81 -6.42 -28.18
C ARG A 486 20.14 -5.13 -27.72
N ARG A 487 18.83 -5.01 -27.98
CA ARG A 487 18.04 -3.86 -27.55
C ARG A 487 17.48 -4.24 -26.19
N ARG A 488 17.92 -3.51 -25.17
CA ARG A 488 17.33 -3.53 -23.84
C ARG A 488 16.63 -2.20 -23.61
N ALA A 489 15.49 -2.26 -22.98
CA ALA A 489 14.78 -1.09 -22.51
C ALA A 489 14.37 -1.32 -21.06
N SER A 490 14.48 -0.26 -20.27
CA SER A 490 14.12 -0.29 -18.87
C SER A 490 13.01 0.72 -18.61
N TYR A 491 12.02 0.30 -17.84
CA TYR A 491 10.86 1.08 -17.51
C TYR A 491 10.60 1.02 -16.01
N THR A 492 10.10 2.11 -15.45
CA THR A 492 9.52 2.13 -14.11
C THR A 492 8.05 2.47 -14.21
N LEU A 493 7.20 1.55 -13.77
CA LEU A 493 5.77 1.77 -13.55
C LEU A 493 5.55 2.26 -12.12
N ILE A 494 4.79 3.34 -11.96
CA ILE A 494 4.50 3.98 -10.68
C ILE A 494 2.99 4.04 -10.48
N MET A 495 2.53 3.69 -9.28
CA MET A 495 1.11 3.72 -8.88
C MET A 495 0.98 4.24 -7.46
N HIS A 496 -0.10 4.95 -7.14
CA HIS A 496 -0.46 5.17 -5.74
C HIS A 496 -0.89 3.87 -5.08
N ARG A 497 -0.41 3.60 -3.87
CA ARG A 497 -0.82 2.45 -3.08
C ARG A 497 -2.32 2.44 -2.84
N ARG A 498 -2.91 3.59 -2.48
CA ARG A 498 -4.36 3.74 -2.31
C ARG A 498 -5.14 3.37 -3.57
N ALA A 499 -4.72 3.89 -4.73
CA ALA A 499 -5.39 3.60 -5.99
C ALA A 499 -5.30 2.11 -6.38
N LEU A 500 -4.16 1.45 -6.08
CA LEU A 500 -4.02 0.01 -6.25
C LEU A 500 -4.93 -0.77 -5.29
N LEU A 501 -5.07 -0.34 -4.03
CA LEU A 501 -6.00 -0.95 -3.08
C LEU A 501 -7.46 -0.82 -3.55
N ASP A 502 -7.85 0.37 -4.00
CA ASP A 502 -9.20 0.62 -4.51
C ASP A 502 -9.47 -0.25 -5.77
N ALA A 503 -8.48 -0.43 -6.64
CA ALA A 503 -8.57 -1.34 -7.79
C ALA A 503 -8.71 -2.81 -7.35
N ILE A 504 -7.90 -3.27 -6.40
CA ILE A 504 -8.01 -4.64 -5.85
C ILE A 504 -9.41 -4.84 -5.25
N GLN A 505 -9.88 -3.90 -4.43
CA GLN A 505 -11.21 -3.97 -3.81
C GLN A 505 -12.33 -4.00 -4.85
N LYS A 506 -12.24 -3.18 -5.90
CA LYS A 506 -13.19 -3.18 -7.03
C LYS A 506 -13.33 -4.56 -7.65
N TRP A 507 -12.21 -5.22 -7.96
CA TRP A 507 -12.22 -6.50 -8.68
C TRP A 507 -12.42 -7.75 -7.80
N THR A 508 -12.37 -7.59 -6.48
CA THR A 508 -12.56 -8.69 -5.51
C THR A 508 -13.91 -8.62 -4.78
N SER A 509 -14.68 -7.54 -4.97
CA SER A 509 -15.99 -7.35 -4.34
C SER A 509 -17.07 -8.28 -4.94
N PRO A 510 -17.90 -8.96 -4.09
CA PRO A 510 -18.92 -9.91 -4.54
C PRO A 510 -19.90 -9.43 -5.62
N PRO A 511 -20.47 -8.21 -5.58
CA PRO A 511 -21.52 -7.82 -6.53
C PRO A 511 -21.01 -7.62 -7.97
N LEU A 512 -19.71 -7.44 -8.21
CA LEU A 512 -19.13 -7.33 -9.55
C LEU A 512 -18.95 -8.70 -10.22
N LEU A 513 -18.64 -9.74 -9.46
CA LEU A 513 -18.54 -11.12 -9.95
C LEU A 513 -19.88 -11.67 -10.45
N GLU A 514 -21.01 -11.18 -9.92
CA GLU A 514 -22.36 -11.56 -10.36
C GLU A 514 -22.88 -10.71 -11.54
N GLN A 515 -22.35 -9.50 -11.75
CA GLN A 515 -22.81 -8.56 -12.79
C GLN A 515 -21.93 -8.54 -14.05
N ILE A 516 -20.67 -8.97 -13.97
CA ILE A 516 -19.82 -9.13 -15.15
C ILE A 516 -20.30 -10.37 -15.90
N VAL A 517 -20.81 -10.15 -17.13
CA VAL A 517 -21.14 -11.23 -18.06
C VAL A 517 -19.89 -12.12 -18.18
N LEU A 518 -20.04 -13.40 -17.84
CA LEU A 518 -18.99 -14.42 -17.72
C LEU A 518 -17.96 -14.59 -18.89
N PRO A 519 -18.13 -14.09 -20.14
CA PRO A 519 -17.16 -14.38 -21.20
C PRO A 519 -15.80 -13.68 -21.10
N THR A 520 -15.68 -12.57 -20.37
CA THR A 520 -14.49 -11.69 -20.50
C THR A 520 -13.43 -11.93 -19.42
N LEU A 521 -13.77 -12.60 -18.32
CA LEU A 521 -12.88 -12.75 -17.16
C LEU A 521 -12.31 -14.16 -17.14
N LEU A 522 -11.00 -14.27 -17.42
CA LEU A 522 -10.27 -15.53 -17.33
C LEU A 522 -10.15 -15.92 -15.85
N MET A 523 -10.45 -17.18 -15.55
CA MET A 523 -10.33 -17.75 -14.21
C MET A 523 -9.15 -18.72 -14.18
N ASN A 524 -8.29 -18.60 -13.16
CA ASN A 524 -7.20 -19.55 -12.93
C ASN A 524 -7.63 -20.60 -11.90
N GLU A 525 -7.21 -21.86 -12.07
CA GLU A 525 -7.44 -22.93 -11.09
C GLU A 525 -6.20 -23.10 -10.20
N VAL A 526 -6.40 -23.13 -8.87
CA VAL A 526 -5.38 -23.54 -7.91
C VAL A 526 -5.76 -24.90 -7.32
N THR A 527 -4.88 -25.88 -7.46
CA THR A 527 -5.00 -27.21 -6.87
C THR A 527 -4.19 -27.26 -5.59
N VAL A 528 -4.82 -27.64 -4.47
CA VAL A 528 -4.14 -27.76 -3.17
C VAL A 528 -3.94 -29.24 -2.80
N HIS A 529 -2.70 -29.70 -2.75
CA HIS A 529 -2.26 -31.04 -2.34
C HIS A 529 -1.90 -31.08 -0.86
N LYS A 530 -2.20 -32.18 -0.14
CA LYS A 530 -1.59 -32.43 1.17
C LYS A 530 -0.28 -33.18 0.99
N ILE A 531 0.84 -32.60 1.42
CA ILE A 531 2.17 -33.22 1.38
C ILE A 531 2.75 -33.22 2.80
N SER A 532 3.25 -34.35 3.25
CA SER A 532 4.03 -34.43 4.48
C SER A 532 5.43 -33.87 4.22
N ASP A 533 5.89 -32.91 5.02
CA ASP A 533 7.26 -32.43 4.90
C ASP A 533 8.25 -33.56 5.23
N PRO A 534 9.13 -33.96 4.31
CA PRO A 534 10.18 -34.92 4.60
C PRO A 534 11.15 -34.47 5.71
N ASP A 535 11.28 -33.16 6.00
CA ASP A 535 12.25 -32.64 6.96
C ASP A 535 11.71 -32.55 8.42
N ASP A 536 10.40 -32.38 8.65
CA ASP A 536 9.83 -32.29 10.01
C ASP A 536 8.61 -33.20 10.28
N GLY A 537 8.12 -33.95 9.28
CA GLY A 537 6.99 -34.87 9.41
C GLY A 537 5.61 -34.21 9.56
N SER A 538 5.51 -32.88 9.47
CA SER A 538 4.24 -32.16 9.51
C SER A 538 3.43 -32.36 8.22
N VAL A 539 2.11 -32.54 8.34
CA VAL A 539 1.19 -32.62 7.21
C VAL A 539 0.89 -31.20 6.73
N ARG A 540 1.25 -30.87 5.49
CA ARG A 540 1.19 -29.52 4.91
C ARG A 540 0.33 -29.49 3.66
N LEU A 541 -0.05 -28.28 3.24
CA LEU A 541 -0.76 -28.02 2.00
C LEU A 541 0.20 -27.37 1.00
N ASP A 542 0.40 -28.03 -0.13
CA ASP A 542 1.11 -27.56 -1.32
C ASP A 542 0.06 -27.03 -2.30
N ALA A 543 0.26 -25.88 -2.92
CA ALA A 543 -0.71 -25.29 -3.85
C ALA A 543 -0.04 -25.09 -5.21
N GLN A 544 -0.65 -25.61 -6.28
CA GLN A 544 -0.19 -25.47 -7.67
C GLN A 544 -1.25 -24.75 -8.51
N SER A 545 -0.88 -23.71 -9.25
CA SER A 545 -1.78 -22.99 -10.16
C SER A 545 -1.66 -23.52 -11.60
N LYS A 546 -2.79 -23.69 -12.29
CA LYS A 546 -2.85 -24.10 -13.70
C LYS A 546 -3.91 -23.30 -14.46
N LEU A 547 -3.55 -22.81 -15.65
CA LEU A 547 -4.45 -22.11 -16.56
C LEU A 547 -5.48 -23.10 -17.15
N VAL A 548 -6.77 -22.82 -17.03
CA VAL A 548 -7.85 -23.59 -17.67
C VAL A 548 -8.69 -22.65 -18.53
N SER A 549 -8.64 -22.82 -19.86
CA SER A 549 -9.51 -22.12 -20.80
C SER A 549 -10.84 -22.85 -20.94
N THR A 550 -11.97 -22.16 -20.76
CA THR A 550 -13.33 -22.67 -20.98
C THR A 550 -13.84 -22.46 -22.42
N MET A 551 -12.96 -22.30 -23.42
CA MET A 551 -13.38 -22.29 -24.82
C MET A 551 -13.68 -23.72 -25.31
N PRO A 552 -14.89 -24.05 -25.80
CA PRO A 552 -15.14 -25.33 -26.43
C PRO A 552 -14.33 -25.42 -27.73
N HIS A 553 -13.41 -26.38 -27.79
CA HIS A 553 -12.53 -26.62 -28.93
C HIS A 553 -13.30 -26.69 -30.26
N LEU A 554 -13.08 -25.70 -31.12
CA LEU A 554 -13.40 -25.86 -32.54
C LEU A 554 -12.36 -26.79 -33.15
N ARG A 555 -12.79 -28.02 -33.49
CA ARG A 555 -12.02 -29.01 -34.26
C ARG A 555 -11.24 -28.34 -35.38
N SER A 556 -9.91 -28.41 -35.33
CA SER A 556 -9.06 -28.23 -36.50
C SER A 556 -8.24 -29.49 -36.75
N SER A 557 -8.30 -29.92 -38.00
CA SER A 557 -7.86 -31.19 -38.55
C SER A 557 -6.33 -31.34 -38.49
N THR A 558 -5.88 -32.49 -38.02
CA THR A 558 -4.50 -32.97 -38.18
C THR A 558 -4.24 -33.22 -39.67
N ARG A 559 -3.35 -32.41 -40.27
CA ARG A 559 -2.81 -32.65 -41.61
C ARG A 559 -1.34 -33.01 -41.53
N THR A 560 -1.09 -34.29 -41.77
CA THR A 560 0.20 -34.98 -41.88
C THR A 560 1.02 -34.47 -43.07
N ARG A 561 2.29 -34.14 -42.83
CA ARG A 561 3.38 -34.05 -43.83
C ARG A 561 4.69 -34.04 -43.01
N GLY A 562 5.58 -35.02 -43.01
CA GLY A 562 6.01 -35.92 -44.07
C GLY A 562 7.38 -35.43 -44.56
N SER A 563 8.47 -35.95 -43.99
CA SER A 563 9.84 -35.81 -44.52
C SER A 563 10.61 -37.13 -44.31
N PRO A 564 11.54 -37.47 -45.23
CA PRO A 564 11.72 -38.85 -45.65
C PRO A 564 13.01 -39.53 -45.18
N THR A 565 12.95 -40.84 -45.40
CA THR A 565 13.79 -42.00 -45.10
C THR A 565 15.21 -42.02 -45.67
N PHE A 566 16.16 -42.66 -44.96
CA PHE A 566 17.25 -43.54 -45.46
C PHE A 566 17.75 -44.38 -44.25
N SER A 567 17.23 -45.58 -43.94
CA SER A 567 17.50 -46.94 -44.47
C SER A 567 18.80 -47.64 -43.98
N SER A 568 18.63 -48.69 -43.15
CA SER A 568 19.29 -50.03 -43.21
C SER A 568 18.78 -50.85 -42.00
N GLN A 569 17.92 -51.87 -42.18
CA GLN A 569 18.23 -53.32 -42.27
C GLN A 569 18.98 -53.83 -41.01
N THR A 570 18.54 -54.82 -40.21
CA THR A 570 17.81 -56.09 -40.44
C THR A 570 17.38 -56.75 -39.11
N SER A 571 16.16 -57.30 -39.08
CA SER A 571 15.64 -58.52 -38.39
C SER A 571 16.29 -59.10 -37.10
N SER A 572 15.48 -59.40 -36.08
CA SER A 572 14.83 -60.72 -35.88
C SER A 572 14.09 -60.87 -34.55
N THR A 573 13.09 -61.74 -34.59
CA THR A 573 12.08 -62.23 -33.64
C THR A 573 12.62 -62.88 -32.35
N SER A 574 11.93 -62.70 -31.21
CA SER A 574 11.14 -63.76 -30.51
C SER A 574 10.56 -63.27 -29.16
N PRO A 575 9.35 -63.71 -28.77
CA PRO A 575 8.70 -63.35 -27.51
C PRO A 575 8.85 -64.45 -26.46
N THR A 576 9.05 -64.08 -25.18
CA THR A 576 8.95 -65.04 -24.08
C THR A 576 8.10 -64.49 -22.96
N SER A 577 6.89 -65.02 -22.88
CA SER A 577 5.97 -64.94 -21.76
C SER A 577 6.43 -65.86 -20.63
N HIS A 578 6.57 -65.34 -19.41
CA HIS A 578 6.41 -66.17 -18.21
C HIS A 578 5.63 -65.43 -17.13
N MET A 579 4.52 -66.05 -16.77
CA MET A 579 3.66 -65.74 -15.64
C MET A 579 4.40 -65.93 -14.31
N SER A 580 4.10 -65.10 -13.31
CA SER A 580 4.05 -65.51 -11.91
C SER A 580 3.23 -64.49 -11.11
N VAL A 581 1.98 -64.85 -10.80
CA VAL A 581 1.48 -65.18 -9.46
C VAL A 581 1.23 -63.94 -8.59
N ASP A 582 -0.03 -63.52 -8.61
CA ASP A 582 -0.66 -62.67 -7.61
C ASP A 582 -0.59 -63.33 -6.22
N SER A 583 -0.03 -62.59 -5.26
CA SER A 583 -0.35 -62.78 -3.85
C SER A 583 -0.81 -61.43 -3.30
N GLY A 584 -2.13 -61.25 -3.27
CA GLY A 584 -2.79 -60.08 -2.71
C GLY A 584 -2.54 -59.95 -1.20
N PHE A 585 -2.00 -58.81 -0.81
CA PHE A 585 -2.28 -58.21 0.49
C PHE A 585 -3.01 -56.89 0.26
N SER A 586 -4.26 -56.89 0.72
CA SER A 586 -5.17 -55.76 0.80
C SER A 586 -4.52 -54.59 1.57
N SER A 587 -4.17 -53.52 0.88
CA SER A 587 -3.95 -52.21 1.50
C SER A 587 -5.17 -51.34 1.23
N GLY A 588 -5.73 -50.79 2.32
CA GLY A 588 -7.02 -50.15 2.36
C GLY A 588 -7.19 -48.99 1.39
N SER A 589 -8.41 -48.89 0.88
CA SER A 589 -8.99 -47.71 0.25
C SER A 589 -8.80 -46.48 1.16
N SER A 590 -7.79 -45.65 0.88
CA SER A 590 -7.79 -44.26 1.33
C SER A 590 -8.60 -43.45 0.34
N THR A 591 -9.80 -43.09 0.77
CA THR A 591 -10.70 -42.13 0.15
C THR A 591 -9.92 -40.86 -0.20
N THR A 592 -9.64 -40.65 -1.49
CA THR A 592 -9.16 -39.36 -1.99
C THR A 592 -10.29 -38.35 -1.84
N LEU A 593 -10.26 -37.57 -0.76
CA LEU A 593 -11.13 -36.40 -0.61
C LEU A 593 -10.77 -35.40 -1.72
N SER A 594 -11.71 -35.18 -2.63
CA SER A 594 -11.65 -34.10 -3.62
C SER A 594 -11.56 -32.76 -2.90
N MET A 595 -10.44 -32.07 -3.08
CA MET A 595 -10.12 -30.79 -2.45
C MET A 595 -10.75 -29.61 -3.22
N PRO A 596 -11.03 -28.47 -2.58
CA PRO A 596 -11.70 -27.33 -3.22
C PRO A 596 -10.83 -26.68 -4.31
N GLN A 597 -11.39 -26.57 -5.51
CA GLN A 597 -10.88 -25.72 -6.59
C GLN A 597 -11.22 -24.27 -6.26
N TYR A 598 -10.22 -23.39 -6.27
CA TYR A 598 -10.44 -21.95 -6.16
C TYR A 598 -10.20 -21.32 -7.53
N SER A 599 -11.22 -20.60 -8.01
CA SER A 599 -11.16 -19.73 -9.19
C SER A 599 -11.05 -18.28 -8.76
N PHE A 600 -10.06 -17.54 -9.26
CA PHE A 600 -9.92 -16.11 -9.00
C PHE A 600 -9.85 -15.29 -10.29
N PRO A 601 -10.30 -14.02 -10.26
CA PRO A 601 -10.33 -13.16 -11.42
C PRO A 601 -8.93 -12.84 -11.98
N GLN A 602 -8.81 -12.85 -13.30
CA GLN A 602 -7.71 -12.25 -14.04
C GLN A 602 -8.21 -11.03 -14.82
N VAL A 603 -7.58 -9.86 -14.60
CA VAL A 603 -8.00 -8.57 -15.16
C VAL A 603 -6.96 -8.06 -16.15
N GLN A 604 -7.41 -7.61 -17.32
CA GLN A 604 -6.57 -7.10 -18.40
C GLN A 604 -5.99 -5.72 -18.05
N TRP A 605 -4.80 -5.40 -18.56
CA TRP A 605 -4.15 -4.10 -18.32
C TRP A 605 -5.09 -2.93 -18.59
N ALA A 606 -5.79 -2.93 -19.73
CA ALA A 606 -6.71 -1.87 -20.14
C ALA A 606 -7.81 -1.53 -19.10
N ASP A 607 -8.22 -2.50 -18.28
CA ASP A 607 -9.34 -2.35 -17.34
C ASP A 607 -8.93 -1.78 -15.98
N TRP A 608 -7.67 -1.94 -15.57
CA TRP A 608 -7.19 -1.58 -14.23
C TRP A 608 -5.98 -0.64 -14.23
N GLY A 609 -5.11 -0.73 -15.24
CA GLY A 609 -3.79 -0.10 -15.27
C GLY A 609 -3.79 1.37 -15.63
N PRO A 610 -4.29 1.77 -16.82
CA PRO A 610 -4.15 3.14 -17.33
C PRO A 610 -4.57 4.25 -16.35
N PRO A 611 -5.70 4.18 -15.63
CA PRO A 611 -6.15 5.28 -14.77
C PRO A 611 -5.24 5.55 -13.57
N ILE A 612 -4.51 4.55 -13.08
CA ILE A 612 -3.77 4.62 -11.81
C ILE A 612 -2.24 4.59 -11.98
N SER A 613 -1.76 4.52 -13.21
CA SER A 613 -0.36 4.26 -13.53
C SER A 613 0.33 5.43 -14.22
N ARG A 614 1.65 5.55 -13.98
CA ARG A 614 2.59 6.37 -14.75
C ARG A 614 3.81 5.56 -15.11
N TRP A 615 4.30 5.71 -16.34
CA TRP A 615 5.50 5.05 -16.83
C TRP A 615 6.63 6.04 -17.06
N PHE A 616 7.84 5.67 -16.66
CA PHE A 616 9.08 6.35 -17.05
C PHE A 616 9.97 5.37 -17.80
N GLN A 617 10.48 5.78 -18.96
CA GLN A 617 11.64 5.11 -19.54
C GLN A 617 12.89 5.58 -18.79
N VAL A 618 13.66 4.63 -18.26
CA VAL A 618 14.83 4.90 -17.43
C VAL A 618 16.06 4.16 -17.97
N ASP A 619 17.24 4.53 -17.51
CA ASP A 619 18.44 3.78 -17.84
C ASP A 619 18.50 2.42 -17.10
N GLU A 620 19.29 1.48 -17.63
CA GLU A 620 19.40 0.12 -17.06
C GLU A 620 20.01 0.12 -15.66
N THR A 621 20.91 1.07 -15.38
CA THR A 621 21.52 1.23 -14.06
C THR A 621 20.46 1.59 -13.01
N GLN A 622 19.63 2.58 -13.28
CA GLN A 622 18.56 3.04 -12.42
C GLN A 622 17.49 1.97 -12.22
N ALA A 623 17.13 1.22 -13.25
CA ALA A 623 16.18 0.12 -13.11
C ALA A 623 16.70 -1.07 -12.27
N ARG A 624 18.03 -1.18 -12.10
CA ARG A 624 18.66 -2.16 -11.20
C ARG A 624 18.77 -1.65 -9.77
N TRP A 625 18.81 -0.33 -9.58
CA TRP A 625 18.74 0.27 -8.25
C TRP A 625 17.28 0.30 -7.78
N ILE A 626 17.05 -0.27 -6.60
CA ILE A 626 15.78 -0.31 -5.90
C ILE A 626 15.90 0.73 -4.77
N MET A 627 14.79 1.21 -4.20
CA MET A 627 14.75 2.22 -3.12
C MET A 627 14.96 3.66 -3.60
N ASN A 628 14.48 3.95 -4.82
CA ASN A 628 14.48 5.28 -5.41
C ASN A 628 13.17 6.04 -5.12
N SER A 629 12.32 5.52 -4.23
CA SER A 629 11.04 6.12 -3.87
C SER A 629 10.77 6.02 -2.39
N THR A 630 10.11 7.03 -1.84
CA THR A 630 9.58 7.02 -0.48
C THR A 630 8.39 7.97 -0.37
N GLY A 631 7.34 7.55 0.33
CA GLY A 631 6.09 8.32 0.38
C GLY A 631 5.56 8.57 -1.03
N GLN A 632 5.34 9.83 -1.40
CA GLN A 632 4.76 10.22 -2.69
C GLN A 632 5.81 10.64 -3.74
N ARG A 633 7.10 10.42 -3.49
CA ARG A 633 8.18 10.92 -4.34
C ARG A 633 9.01 9.79 -4.93
N TYR A 634 9.49 10.00 -6.16
CA TYR A 634 10.35 9.10 -6.91
C TYR A 634 11.53 9.87 -7.49
N ALA A 635 12.75 9.48 -7.11
CA ALA A 635 13.99 10.03 -7.63
C ALA A 635 14.47 9.25 -8.85
N PHE A 636 14.95 9.97 -9.85
CA PHE A 636 15.51 9.40 -11.07
C PHE A 636 16.62 10.27 -11.64
N SER A 637 17.42 9.67 -12.52
CA SER A 637 18.48 10.36 -13.25
C SER A 637 18.10 10.51 -14.72
N VAL A 638 18.31 11.70 -15.26
CA VAL A 638 18.18 11.97 -16.69
C VAL A 638 19.58 12.16 -17.28
N PRO A 639 19.94 11.48 -18.38
CA PRO A 639 21.20 11.71 -19.06
C PRO A 639 21.31 13.16 -19.54
N ASN A 640 22.42 13.84 -19.22
CA ASN A 640 22.74 15.17 -19.74
C ASN A 640 23.87 15.06 -20.79
N ASP A 641 23.97 16.04 -21.71
CA ASP A 641 24.88 16.09 -22.87
C ASP A 641 26.39 15.97 -22.53
N ARG A 642 26.76 15.93 -21.24
CA ARG A 642 28.13 15.94 -20.73
C ARG A 642 28.55 14.65 -20.00
N ASN A 643 27.87 13.52 -20.21
CA ASN A 643 28.07 12.28 -19.43
C ASN A 643 27.86 12.47 -17.91
N LYS A 644 27.10 13.48 -17.51
CA LYS A 644 26.67 13.70 -16.12
C LYS A 644 25.20 13.36 -15.99
N LEU A 645 24.80 12.85 -14.83
CA LEU A 645 23.40 12.57 -14.54
C LEU A 645 22.77 13.79 -13.87
N MET A 646 21.69 14.30 -14.44
CA MET A 646 20.86 15.29 -13.78
C MET A 646 19.85 14.56 -12.91
N VAL A 647 19.93 14.75 -11.60
CA VAL A 647 18.97 14.16 -10.66
C VAL A 647 17.66 14.94 -10.75
N SER A 648 16.54 14.22 -10.84
CA SER A 648 15.20 14.78 -10.80
C SER A 648 14.33 13.99 -9.81
N VAL A 649 13.32 14.66 -9.26
CA VAL A 649 12.34 14.03 -8.37
C VAL A 649 10.95 14.27 -8.92
N ALA A 650 10.23 13.19 -9.20
CA ALA A 650 8.80 13.21 -9.49
C ALA A 650 8.01 13.17 -8.18
N ASP A 651 7.14 14.14 -7.98
CA ASP A 651 6.21 14.24 -6.86
C ASP A 651 4.79 13.93 -7.33
N PHE A 652 4.25 12.84 -6.79
CA PHE A 652 2.92 12.32 -7.09
C PHE A 652 1.86 12.83 -6.11
N ASN A 653 2.18 13.78 -5.23
CA ASN A 653 1.20 14.34 -4.32
C ASN A 653 0.07 15.08 -5.10
N PRO A 654 -1.20 14.64 -5.00
CA PRO A 654 -2.31 15.24 -5.75
C PRO A 654 -2.51 16.73 -5.45
N TYR A 655 -2.19 17.18 -4.23
CA TYR A 655 -2.25 18.59 -3.87
C TYR A 655 -1.23 19.42 -4.66
N ASN A 656 0.03 18.94 -4.75
CA ASN A 656 1.08 19.62 -5.50
C ASN A 656 0.80 19.58 -7.01
N VAL A 657 0.27 18.47 -7.52
CA VAL A 657 -0.17 18.35 -8.92
C VAL A 657 -1.25 19.36 -9.26
N ARG A 658 -2.34 19.43 -8.48
CA ARG A 658 -3.42 20.40 -8.70
C ARG A 658 -2.91 21.84 -8.59
N LYS A 659 -2.13 22.15 -7.56
CA LYS A 659 -1.54 23.48 -7.36
C LYS A 659 -0.66 23.90 -8.55
N ASN A 660 0.14 22.99 -9.07
CA ASN A 660 0.98 23.24 -10.23
C ASN A 660 0.13 23.44 -11.50
N ALA A 661 -0.89 22.61 -11.72
CA ALA A 661 -1.81 22.77 -12.84
C ALA A 661 -2.53 24.14 -12.83
N GLU A 662 -3.02 24.58 -11.66
CA GLU A 662 -3.62 25.90 -11.48
C GLU A 662 -2.63 27.04 -11.77
N MET A 663 -1.39 26.92 -11.30
CA MET A 663 -0.33 27.90 -11.55
C MET A 663 -0.01 28.02 -13.05
N MET A 664 0.14 26.90 -13.74
CA MET A 664 0.40 26.88 -15.18
C MET A 664 -0.78 27.42 -15.98
N ALA A 665 -2.02 27.15 -15.56
CA ALA A 665 -3.21 27.70 -16.19
C ALA A 665 -3.29 29.24 -16.06
N ARG A 666 -2.84 29.81 -14.93
CA ARG A 666 -2.77 31.27 -14.74
C ARG A 666 -1.72 31.90 -15.63
N LEU A 667 -0.50 31.36 -15.66
CA LEU A 667 0.58 31.83 -16.53
C LEU A 667 0.19 31.76 -18.02
N GLY A 668 -0.53 30.71 -18.43
CA GLY A 668 -1.03 30.56 -19.79
C GLY A 668 -2.14 31.55 -20.18
N ARG A 669 -2.89 32.10 -19.20
CA ARG A 669 -3.86 33.18 -19.43
C ARG A 669 -3.18 34.54 -19.51
N GLU A 670 -2.25 34.82 -18.60
CA GLU A 670 -1.47 36.07 -18.60
C GLU A 670 -0.64 36.23 -19.88
N SER A 671 -0.10 35.13 -20.42
CA SER A 671 0.63 35.12 -21.70
C SER A 671 -0.25 35.41 -22.94
N LYS A 672 -1.58 35.30 -22.81
CA LYS A 672 -2.54 35.54 -23.90
C LYS A 672 -3.15 36.96 -23.85
N ASP A 673 -3.06 37.66 -22.72
CA ASP A 673 -3.61 39.01 -22.56
C ASP A 673 -2.64 40.13 -22.99
N ASP A 674 -1.35 39.84 -23.22
CA ASP A 674 -0.35 40.83 -23.66
C ASP A 674 -0.34 41.08 -25.19
N GLY A 675 -1.38 40.65 -25.91
CA GLY A 675 -1.35 40.64 -27.37
C GLY A 675 -2.69 40.65 -28.11
N SER A 676 -3.73 41.33 -27.64
CA SER A 676 -4.78 41.86 -28.54
C SER A 676 -5.74 42.80 -27.80
N ASN A 677 -5.67 44.08 -28.12
CA ASN A 677 -6.77 45.01 -27.90
C ASN A 677 -7.74 44.85 -29.09
N GLY A 678 -8.80 44.05 -28.91
CA GLY A 678 -9.81 43.79 -29.93
C GLY A 678 -11.12 43.30 -29.32
N ASN A 679 -12.17 44.09 -29.50
CA ASN A 679 -13.50 43.98 -28.91
C ASN A 679 -14.23 42.63 -29.06
N ASN A 680 -15.03 42.38 -28.03
CA ASN A 680 -16.39 41.80 -27.99
C ASN A 680 -16.63 40.29 -28.11
N ASP A 681 -17.38 39.85 -27.10
CA ASP A 681 -18.47 38.87 -27.11
C ASP A 681 -18.14 37.47 -27.66
N ASP A 682 -17.77 36.57 -26.74
CA ASP A 682 -18.16 35.17 -26.93
C ASP A 682 -18.52 34.50 -25.60
N GLU A 683 -19.58 33.73 -25.69
CA GLU A 683 -20.42 33.22 -24.61
C GLU A 683 -19.71 32.18 -23.75
N GLY A 684 -20.19 32.06 -22.51
CA GLY A 684 -19.76 31.04 -21.57
C GLY A 684 -19.95 29.63 -22.14
N LYS A 685 -18.87 29.04 -22.64
CA LYS A 685 -18.72 27.59 -22.62
C LYS A 685 -18.36 27.19 -21.19
N GLU A 686 -19.36 26.69 -20.47
CA GLU A 686 -19.12 25.69 -19.44
C GLU A 686 -18.14 24.67 -20.03
N LYS A 687 -16.95 24.57 -19.42
CA LYS A 687 -16.07 23.42 -19.62
C LYS A 687 -16.82 22.21 -19.08
N GLY A 688 -17.64 21.60 -19.95
CA GLY A 688 -18.04 20.21 -19.77
C GLY A 688 -16.78 19.38 -19.63
N ASP A 689 -16.86 18.38 -18.77
CA ASP A 689 -15.80 17.43 -18.45
C ASP A 689 -15.11 16.94 -19.73
N GLU A 690 -14.03 17.61 -20.15
CA GLU A 690 -13.12 17.10 -21.16
C GLU A 690 -12.49 15.88 -20.48
N GLU A 691 -12.92 14.68 -20.87
CA GLU A 691 -12.26 13.43 -20.49
C GLU A 691 -10.76 13.66 -20.67
N GLU A 692 -10.02 13.76 -19.56
CA GLU A 692 -8.60 14.08 -19.59
C GLU A 692 -7.90 13.02 -20.45
N GLU A 693 -7.43 13.43 -21.62
CA GLU A 693 -6.78 12.53 -22.57
C GLU A 693 -5.59 11.86 -21.89
N LEU A 694 -5.61 10.52 -21.84
CA LEU A 694 -4.54 9.75 -21.23
C LEU A 694 -3.25 9.94 -22.03
N GLU A 695 -2.13 10.11 -21.33
CA GLU A 695 -0.83 10.20 -21.99
C GLU A 695 -0.46 8.80 -22.52
N MET A 696 0.10 8.72 -23.73
CA MET A 696 0.60 7.46 -24.29
C MET A 696 2.11 7.33 -24.07
N LEU A 697 2.56 6.14 -23.66
CA LEU A 697 3.97 5.80 -23.55
C LEU A 697 4.55 5.48 -24.93
N ASP A 698 5.57 6.22 -25.36
CA ASP A 698 6.40 5.80 -26.50
C ASP A 698 7.34 4.65 -26.08
N HIS A 699 6.90 3.42 -26.35
CA HIS A 699 7.67 2.21 -26.06
C HIS A 699 8.42 1.65 -27.27
N GLY A 700 8.42 2.33 -28.43
CA GLY A 700 9.18 1.93 -29.61
C GLY A 700 8.98 0.46 -30.06
N GLY A 701 7.77 -0.08 -29.88
CA GLY A 701 7.37 -1.44 -30.24
C GLY A 701 7.65 -2.55 -29.20
N MET A 702 8.10 -2.20 -27.99
CA MET A 702 8.39 -3.19 -26.93
C MET A 702 7.13 -3.89 -26.40
N PHE A 703 6.02 -3.17 -26.30
CA PHE A 703 4.69 -3.71 -26.03
C PHE A 703 3.91 -3.89 -27.34
N SER A 704 3.02 -4.87 -27.35
CA SER A 704 2.17 -5.22 -28.49
C SER A 704 0.87 -4.43 -28.53
N GLU A 705 0.51 -3.79 -27.42
CA GLU A 705 -0.64 -2.90 -27.26
C GLU A 705 -0.20 -1.48 -26.94
N GLU A 706 -1.07 -0.51 -27.21
CA GLU A 706 -0.87 0.89 -26.81
C GLU A 706 -0.91 1.01 -25.27
N VAL A 707 0.10 1.65 -24.69
CA VAL A 707 0.20 1.79 -23.23
C VAL A 707 -0.14 3.22 -22.82
N CYS A 708 -1.35 3.41 -22.30
CA CYS A 708 -1.82 4.69 -21.77
C CYS A 708 -1.50 4.83 -20.27
N MET A 709 -1.34 6.07 -19.81
CA MET A 709 -1.06 6.43 -18.42
C MET A 709 -1.82 7.68 -17.99
N GLY A 710 -2.54 7.58 -16.87
CA GLY A 710 -3.39 8.64 -16.31
C GLY A 710 -2.82 9.30 -15.05
N LEU A 711 -1.86 8.66 -14.36
CA LEU A 711 -1.32 9.23 -13.13
C LEU A 711 -0.40 10.41 -13.43
N LYS A 712 -0.80 11.59 -12.98
CA LYS A 712 -0.04 12.85 -13.14
C LYS A 712 0.98 13.03 -12.03
N CYS A 713 2.06 13.77 -12.29
CA CYS A 713 3.05 14.16 -11.29
C CYS A 713 3.68 15.53 -11.63
N VAL A 714 4.34 16.14 -10.65
CA VAL A 714 5.20 17.31 -10.87
C VAL A 714 6.65 16.85 -10.83
N VAL A 715 7.47 17.24 -11.81
CA VAL A 715 8.90 16.90 -11.83
C VAL A 715 9.70 18.12 -11.42
N TYR A 716 10.51 17.96 -10.37
CA TYR A 716 11.48 18.95 -9.94
C TYR A 716 12.86 18.51 -10.43
N PRO A 717 13.54 19.27 -11.30
CA PRO A 717 14.92 19.03 -11.66
C PRO A 717 15.87 19.62 -10.61
N ALA A 718 16.94 18.92 -10.27
CA ALA A 718 17.95 19.49 -9.40
C ALA A 718 18.67 20.65 -10.10
N PRO A 719 19.03 21.73 -9.38
CA PRO A 719 19.63 22.92 -9.98
C PRO A 719 21.07 22.72 -10.47
N GLY A 720 21.72 21.61 -10.12
CA GLY A 720 23.11 21.31 -10.47
C GLY A 720 23.31 19.89 -11.02
N ASP A 721 24.44 19.69 -11.69
CA ASP A 721 24.87 18.37 -12.15
C ASP A 721 25.54 17.60 -11.00
N TYR A 722 25.14 16.35 -10.79
CA TYR A 722 25.78 15.45 -9.84
C TYR A 722 26.49 14.31 -10.58
N ASP A 723 27.68 13.94 -10.08
CA ASP A 723 28.45 12.81 -10.62
C ASP A 723 28.14 11.52 -9.85
N PHE A 724 26.87 11.11 -9.87
CA PHE A 724 26.39 9.89 -9.21
C PHE A 724 26.30 8.73 -10.21
N ASP A 725 26.51 7.51 -9.72
CA ASP A 725 26.31 6.27 -10.48
C ASP A 725 24.95 5.61 -10.16
N GLY A 726 24.27 6.10 -9.13
CA GLY A 726 22.94 5.68 -8.72
C GLY A 726 22.34 6.64 -7.68
N VAL A 727 21.02 6.63 -7.54
CA VAL A 727 20.30 7.50 -6.60
C VAL A 727 19.33 6.67 -5.79
N LEU A 728 19.35 6.84 -4.46
CA LEU A 728 18.36 6.29 -3.53
C LEU A 728 17.68 7.44 -2.78
N MET A 729 16.53 7.20 -2.14
CA MET A 729 15.93 8.21 -1.27
C MET A 729 15.21 7.61 -0.07
N ASP A 730 15.24 8.35 1.05
CA ASP A 730 14.39 8.12 2.22
C ASP A 730 13.52 9.34 2.50
N GLU A 731 12.72 9.27 3.56
CA GLU A 731 11.73 10.29 3.92
C GLU A 731 12.28 11.72 4.03
N GLU A 732 13.57 11.90 4.34
CA GLU A 732 14.21 13.21 4.58
C GLU A 732 15.41 13.46 3.65
N ARG A 733 15.89 12.45 2.90
CA ARG A 733 17.19 12.50 2.21
C ARG A 733 17.13 11.94 0.80
N LEU A 734 17.93 12.53 -0.08
CA LEU A 734 18.34 11.92 -1.35
C LEU A 734 19.80 11.48 -1.24
N LEU A 735 20.10 10.25 -1.64
CA LEU A 735 21.43 9.65 -1.56
C LEU A 735 21.99 9.47 -2.96
N GLY A 736 23.12 10.13 -3.26
CA GLY A 736 23.91 9.88 -4.44
C GLY A 736 24.98 8.82 -4.17
N LEU A 737 24.95 7.72 -4.91
CA LEU A 737 25.94 6.66 -4.81
C LEU A 737 27.10 6.92 -5.78
N LYS A 738 28.33 6.76 -5.31
CA LYS A 738 29.51 6.64 -6.18
C LYS A 738 30.04 5.22 -6.15
N CYS A 739 30.22 4.62 -7.31
CA CYS A 739 30.70 3.26 -7.50
C CYS A 739 32.10 3.27 -8.13
N ASN A 740 32.94 2.33 -7.69
CA ASN A 740 34.21 2.09 -8.35
C ASN A 740 34.05 1.31 -9.66
N HIS A 741 35.15 1.08 -10.38
CA HIS A 741 35.20 0.34 -11.65
C HIS A 741 34.64 -1.10 -11.60
N ARG A 742 34.39 -1.66 -10.41
CA ARG A 742 33.77 -2.98 -10.22
C ARG A 742 32.28 -2.89 -9.89
N GLY A 743 31.66 -1.71 -9.99
CA GLY A 743 30.26 -1.47 -9.66
C GLY A 743 29.98 -1.51 -8.16
N ARG A 744 30.99 -1.29 -7.31
CA ARG A 744 30.85 -1.34 -5.85
C ARG A 744 30.80 0.06 -5.27
N VAL A 745 29.87 0.30 -4.35
CA VAL A 745 29.71 1.59 -3.66
C VAL A 745 30.97 1.92 -2.86
N GLU A 746 31.56 3.08 -3.15
CA GLU A 746 32.78 3.62 -2.54
C GLU A 746 32.43 4.75 -1.57
N SER A 747 31.49 5.62 -1.95
CA SER A 747 31.00 6.69 -1.09
C SER A 747 29.51 6.95 -1.34
N VAL A 748 28.87 7.52 -0.32
CA VAL A 748 27.45 7.91 -0.36
C VAL A 748 27.36 9.39 -0.02
N LYS A 749 26.90 10.20 -0.98
CA LYS A 749 26.60 11.61 -0.77
C LYS A 749 25.16 11.76 -0.29
N VAL A 750 24.98 12.28 0.92
CA VAL A 750 23.69 12.53 1.55
C VAL A 750 23.29 13.98 1.29
N LEU A 751 22.12 14.19 0.70
CA LEU A 751 21.46 15.49 0.53
C LEU A 751 20.23 15.50 1.45
N TYR A 752 20.23 16.33 2.49
CA TYR A 752 19.16 16.35 3.50
C TYR A 752 18.16 17.48 3.24
N PHE A 753 16.86 17.15 3.25
CA PHE A 753 15.75 18.06 2.91
C PHE A 753 14.77 18.30 4.07
N GLY A 754 14.79 17.47 5.12
CA GLY A 754 13.98 17.68 6.33
C GLY A 754 12.84 16.71 6.55
#